data_AF-A0A7M7R475-F1
#
_entry.id   AF-A0A7M7R475-F1
#
_cell.length_a   1.000
_cell.length_b   1.000
_cell.length_c   1.000
_cell.angle_alpha   90.00
_cell.angle_beta   90.00
_cell.angle_gamma   90.00
#
_symmetry.space_group_name_H-M   'P 1'
#
loop_
_entity.id
_entity.type
_entity.pdbx_description
1 polymer ?
#
loop_
_entity_poly.entity_id
_entity_poly.type
_entity_poly.pdbx_seq_one_letter_code
_entity_poly.pdbx_strand_id
1 'polypeptide(L)'
;MLKEELESSTRNGDNSHTTTPDSGSNDVAKESYQKVAIEERLASKMFSYARKIIRFFLAIIFTTLAALHSSSPKVSKPPLAKPFFNQSSVVLDFYKGHLGAMIERVTEADFSFVMYYAPWDAESQTIRQEFEMVAQYYHSQIFFAAINCWHPSSECRAQYNKIQSYPVLMLYPSRDSGIEYRGIRTWPYMIKFLNTIMNPIVRVTDKEQLMNLRVNYDAVVVGYFNFTRLDKTPGYKEFYKAALRTLEEDPNRELVFAIVTNALSSEIDYNIYKFPSANLFMWSDSLRYPENSEWTSENILNWISSSIHQPVLWLQPPGVKALTLAPYLREGPVLFLFTPRNPLHPENYNYNLIREIGLQYYNCADNVLAKEIIERLSFKRRVAIAKHLERNNQCAKYLKEMKNQTNESINNISIQKWINDSCCVNVIMNKCFLCKKNILDNAEMETSICKLTSKKLNHVCKSSDIFKFLVMQNLQQKREICCNEDHITIKYEERFKTKSQKYKISAFITKEEDIQSADAIKEAHLKFNCKRWITGNKYHQPIFPRDKLEHPNINLTKSVCKTNKTLTLIAIDSLHYYYFAEALGIDLLKKKDKTAIVILDVAHESQYVMQEDFSRYTLIQFINNYTQGFLQRTLRSNNSRRFVQKFKSKVNCKTKDAQNVCIPELTTETFLNTILDSTKDVVVMYHSPYCAFCSAIFYVYLTVAHYLHKMDHLLFVRVDGDNNDLPWEYNMNRFPSILFFPAKRKEDSTVYPFSLPITIPNLINFILANLDGDSHIEALVNICQSGAAGVIPDACIARTRWLCLDIIQQLLRDYRKLIRHISLLGRISVRNKKKIILLKLAHIKDIHLILGSTIDLKEEQHKVKLIRKKYRKYYKNIRSFELDSKINSTNSQVENLFQEQNVFEKNIKNEL
;
A
#
# COMPACT_ATOMS: atom_id res chain seq x y z
N MET A 1 24.74 5.80 28.22
CA MET A 1 23.77 5.07 29.07
C MET A 1 23.27 3.87 28.29
N LEU A 2 23.96 2.74 28.43
CA LEU A 2 23.45 1.42 28.06
C LEU A 2 23.73 0.57 29.29
N LYS A 3 22.64 0.22 30.00
CA LYS A 3 22.65 -0.64 31.17
C LYS A 3 22.44 -2.07 30.70
N GLU A 4 23.28 -2.94 31.25
CA GLU A 4 23.20 -4.39 31.19
C GLU A 4 21.89 -4.90 31.78
N GLU A 5 21.32 -5.95 31.18
CA GLU A 5 20.56 -6.95 31.92
C GLU A 5 21.12 -8.33 31.56
N LEU A 6 21.57 -9.01 32.61
CA LEU A 6 22.24 -10.29 32.63
C LEU A 6 21.23 -11.30 33.21
N GLU A 7 20.71 -12.21 32.39
CA GLU A 7 19.92 -13.34 32.89
C GLU A 7 20.85 -14.48 33.32
N SER A 8 20.71 -14.87 34.58
CA SER A 8 21.36 -15.99 35.23
C SER A 8 20.70 -17.32 34.83
N SER A 9 21.49 -18.29 34.33
CA SER A 9 21.09 -19.70 34.38
C SER A 9 22.07 -20.49 35.23
N THR A 10 21.55 -21.05 36.31
CA THR A 10 22.20 -21.99 37.22
C THR A 10 22.03 -23.41 36.68
N ARG A 11 23.14 -24.13 36.48
CA ARG A 11 23.25 -25.58 36.66
C ARG A 11 24.69 -26.03 36.41
N ASN A 12 25.40 -26.34 37.47
CA ASN A 12 26.46 -27.35 37.47
C ASN A 12 26.24 -28.21 38.71
N GLY A 13 26.03 -29.50 38.48
CA GLY A 13 26.23 -30.51 39.51
C GLY A 13 27.67 -31.00 39.41
N ASP A 14 28.27 -31.29 40.55
CA ASP A 14 29.27 -32.35 40.61
C ASP A 14 29.25 -33.06 41.97
N ASN A 15 29.34 -34.37 41.80
CA ASN A 15 29.51 -35.51 42.70
C ASN A 15 30.15 -35.29 44.08
N SER A 16 29.65 -36.08 45.04
CA SER A 16 30.34 -36.38 46.30
C SER A 16 31.00 -37.76 46.25
N HIS A 17 32.21 -37.80 46.80
CA HIS A 17 33.07 -38.97 46.98
C HIS A 17 32.62 -39.85 48.15
N THR A 18 32.94 -41.14 48.08
CA THR A 18 33.08 -42.03 49.24
C THR A 18 34.41 -42.79 49.18
N THR A 19 34.88 -43.10 50.40
CA THR A 19 35.85 -44.12 50.84
C THR A 19 37.35 -43.78 50.94
N THR A 20 37.77 -43.78 52.21
CA THR A 20 39.06 -43.88 52.90
C THR A 20 39.71 -45.28 52.73
N PRO A 21 40.78 -45.68 53.47
CA PRO A 21 42.09 -45.07 53.79
C PRO A 21 43.26 -46.06 53.48
N ASP A 22 44.53 -45.64 53.54
CA ASP A 22 45.51 -46.27 54.46
C ASP A 22 46.96 -45.77 54.37
N SER A 23 47.53 -45.69 55.57
CA SER A 23 48.92 -45.74 56.06
C SER A 23 50.10 -45.40 55.14
N GLY A 24 50.89 -44.43 55.59
CA GLY A 24 52.24 -44.16 55.10
C GLY A 24 53.32 -45.00 55.79
N SER A 25 54.44 -45.16 55.08
CA SER A 25 55.76 -45.35 55.65
C SER A 25 56.75 -44.44 54.91
N ASN A 26 57.46 -43.63 55.70
CA ASN A 26 58.79 -43.03 55.54
C ASN A 26 59.47 -43.05 54.15
N ASP A 27 59.97 -41.90 53.70
CA ASP A 27 61.43 -41.67 53.69
C ASP A 27 61.84 -40.28 53.20
N VAL A 28 62.85 -39.75 53.89
CA VAL A 28 63.32 -38.35 54.01
C VAL A 28 64.14 -37.87 52.80
N ALA A 29 63.78 -38.27 51.57
CA ALA A 29 64.55 -37.97 50.35
C ALA A 29 63.88 -37.01 49.35
N LYS A 30 62.79 -36.32 49.72
CA LYS A 30 61.98 -35.51 48.76
C LYS A 30 62.06 -33.99 48.88
N GLU A 31 62.78 -33.42 49.85
CA GLU A 31 62.80 -31.96 50.03
C GLU A 31 63.76 -31.20 49.11
N SER A 32 64.80 -31.84 48.55
CA SER A 32 65.76 -31.15 47.67
C SER A 32 65.35 -31.10 46.19
N TYR A 33 64.60 -32.09 45.69
CA TYR A 33 64.11 -32.13 44.31
C TYR A 33 62.87 -31.25 44.06
N GLN A 34 62.15 -30.87 45.11
CA GLN A 34 60.90 -30.12 44.98
C GLN A 34 61.12 -28.61 44.79
N LYS A 35 62.24 -28.05 45.27
CA LYS A 35 62.58 -26.62 45.05
C LYS A 35 63.01 -26.32 43.61
N VAL A 36 63.81 -27.19 42.99
CA VAL A 36 64.29 -27.00 41.60
C VAL A 36 63.15 -27.15 40.59
N ALA A 37 62.23 -28.11 40.79
CA ALA A 37 61.08 -28.31 39.92
C ALA A 37 60.00 -27.20 40.01
N ILE A 38 59.94 -26.46 41.13
CA ILE A 38 59.03 -25.32 41.29
C ILE A 38 59.58 -24.08 40.57
N GLU A 39 60.89 -23.82 40.64
CA GLU A 39 61.52 -22.70 39.92
C GLU A 39 61.46 -22.87 38.40
N GLU A 40 61.67 -24.08 37.88
CA GLU A 40 61.51 -24.36 36.44
C GLU A 40 60.05 -24.22 35.96
N ARG A 41 59.07 -24.62 36.79
CA ARG A 41 57.65 -24.42 36.49
C ARG A 41 57.22 -22.96 36.54
N LEU A 42 57.81 -22.16 37.42
CA LEU A 42 57.56 -20.71 37.52
C LEU A 42 58.18 -19.98 36.33
N ALA A 43 59.41 -20.32 35.94
CA ALA A 43 60.07 -19.77 34.76
C ALA A 43 59.33 -20.13 33.46
N SER A 44 58.85 -21.38 33.32
CA SER A 44 58.03 -21.83 32.19
C SER A 44 56.69 -21.08 32.09
N LYS A 45 56.01 -20.88 33.22
CA LYS A 45 54.77 -20.08 33.26
C LYS A 45 55.04 -18.60 32.96
N MET A 46 56.10 -18.00 33.51
CA MET A 46 56.49 -16.62 33.22
C MET A 46 56.85 -16.43 31.74
N PHE A 47 57.51 -17.39 31.10
CA PHE A 47 57.79 -17.34 29.66
C PHE A 47 56.52 -17.45 28.81
N SER A 48 55.56 -18.27 29.22
CA SER A 48 54.23 -18.34 28.57
C SER A 48 53.46 -17.03 28.69
N TYR A 49 53.45 -16.40 29.88
CA TYR A 49 52.81 -15.10 30.07
C TYR A 49 53.52 -13.99 29.31
N ALA A 50 54.86 -13.95 29.32
CA ALA A 50 55.63 -13.00 28.53
C ALA A 50 55.35 -13.16 27.03
N ARG A 51 55.25 -14.39 26.51
CA ARG A 51 54.93 -14.64 25.10
C ARG A 51 53.49 -14.23 24.73
N LYS A 52 52.54 -14.39 25.65
CA LYS A 52 51.16 -13.91 25.48
C LYS A 52 51.08 -12.39 25.52
N ILE A 53 51.81 -11.75 26.43
CA ILE A 53 51.90 -10.29 26.56
C ILE A 53 52.57 -9.68 25.32
N ILE A 54 53.66 -10.27 24.83
CA ILE A 54 54.34 -9.83 23.60
C ILE A 54 53.41 -9.99 22.39
N ARG A 55 52.66 -11.08 22.28
CA ARG A 55 51.65 -11.25 21.20
C ARG A 55 50.52 -10.24 21.31
N PHE A 56 50.10 -9.88 22.51
CA PHE A 56 49.08 -8.86 22.74
C PHE A 56 49.58 -7.46 22.36
N PHE A 57 50.81 -7.10 22.76
CA PHE A 57 51.42 -5.84 22.35
C PHE A 57 51.70 -5.79 20.84
N LEU A 58 52.17 -6.88 20.23
CA LEU A 58 52.30 -6.95 18.77
C LEU A 58 50.94 -6.83 18.09
N ALA A 59 49.89 -7.45 18.61
CA ALA A 59 48.54 -7.29 18.05
C ALA A 59 48.06 -5.84 18.16
N ILE A 60 48.30 -5.15 19.29
CA ILE A 60 47.97 -3.72 19.44
C ILE A 60 48.80 -2.85 18.50
N ILE A 61 50.09 -3.13 18.36
CA ILE A 61 50.96 -2.39 17.44
C ILE A 61 50.50 -2.63 16.01
N PHE A 62 50.20 -3.86 15.59
CA PHE A 62 49.70 -4.15 14.26
C PHE A 62 48.30 -3.56 14.00
N THR A 63 47.40 -3.53 14.98
CA THR A 63 46.08 -2.89 14.81
C THR A 63 46.19 -1.37 14.78
N THR A 64 47.06 -0.76 15.58
CA THR A 64 47.31 0.69 15.54
C THR A 64 48.05 1.10 14.27
N LEU A 65 49.02 0.32 13.80
CA LEU A 65 49.71 0.54 12.52
C LEU A 65 48.75 0.35 11.34
N ALA A 66 47.87 -0.65 11.39
CA ALA A 66 46.81 -0.86 10.40
C ALA A 66 45.78 0.28 10.42
N ALA A 67 45.43 0.82 11.60
CA ALA A 67 44.53 1.96 11.73
C ALA A 67 45.17 3.29 11.25
N LEU A 68 46.49 3.46 11.45
CA LEU A 68 47.26 4.62 10.98
C LEU A 68 47.51 4.56 9.46
N HIS A 69 47.68 3.36 8.89
CA HIS A 69 47.88 3.16 7.45
C HIS A 69 46.58 2.91 6.66
N SER A 70 45.46 2.63 7.31
CA SER A 70 44.15 2.70 6.64
C SER A 70 43.82 4.16 6.38
N SER A 71 44.17 4.65 5.18
CA SER A 71 43.69 5.95 4.71
C SER A 71 42.18 5.99 4.95
N SER A 72 41.69 7.07 5.58
CA SER A 72 40.26 7.33 5.73
C SER A 72 39.55 6.98 4.42
N PRO A 73 38.42 6.26 4.45
CA PRO A 73 37.76 5.76 3.24
C PRO A 73 37.69 6.91 2.24
N LYS A 74 38.19 6.69 1.02
CA LYS A 74 38.20 7.71 -0.04
C LYS A 74 36.75 8.01 -0.41
N VAL A 75 36.10 8.89 0.34
CA VAL A 75 34.78 9.41 0.00
C VAL A 75 35.02 10.26 -1.23
N SER A 76 34.38 9.88 -2.34
CA SER A 76 34.40 10.68 -3.57
C SER A 76 33.99 12.11 -3.23
N LYS A 77 34.66 13.10 -3.85
CA LYS A 77 34.24 14.50 -3.69
C LYS A 77 32.77 14.61 -4.08
N PRO A 78 31.96 15.39 -3.32
CA PRO A 78 30.56 15.59 -3.67
C PRO A 78 30.46 16.16 -5.09
N PRO A 79 29.47 15.72 -5.89
CA PRO A 79 29.28 16.24 -7.24
C PRO A 79 28.98 17.74 -7.19
N LEU A 80 29.44 18.48 -8.19
CA LEU A 80 29.15 19.92 -8.31
C LEU A 80 27.63 20.14 -8.36
N ALA A 81 27.17 21.12 -7.58
CA ALA A 81 25.78 21.54 -7.58
C ALA A 81 25.34 22.01 -8.99
N LYS A 82 24.30 21.38 -9.53
CA LYS A 82 23.67 21.72 -10.82
C LYS A 82 22.20 22.08 -10.59
N PRO A 83 21.60 22.93 -11.45
CA PRO A 83 20.18 23.23 -11.41
C PRO A 83 19.33 21.95 -11.42
N PHE A 84 18.49 21.81 -10.41
CA PHE A 84 17.49 20.77 -10.32
C PHE A 84 16.23 21.14 -11.09
N PHE A 85 15.88 22.41 -11.25
CA PHE A 85 14.84 22.83 -12.21
C PHE A 85 15.46 23.44 -13.46
N ASN A 86 14.71 23.42 -14.57
CA ASN A 86 15.16 24.09 -15.78
C ASN A 86 15.15 25.62 -15.56
N GLN A 87 16.06 26.33 -16.22
CA GLN A 87 16.06 27.79 -16.29
C GLN A 87 14.77 28.37 -16.90
N SER A 88 13.99 27.53 -17.57
CA SER A 88 12.69 27.92 -18.11
C SER A 88 11.54 27.82 -17.10
N SER A 89 11.79 27.27 -15.92
CA SER A 89 10.75 26.93 -14.95
C SER A 89 10.21 28.16 -14.24
N VAL A 90 8.97 28.05 -13.75
CA VAL A 90 8.36 29.01 -12.82
C VAL A 90 9.01 28.91 -11.44
N VAL A 91 9.50 27.73 -11.08
CA VAL A 91 10.12 27.46 -9.77
C VAL A 91 11.53 28.05 -9.73
N LEU A 92 11.77 28.94 -8.76
CA LEU A 92 13.10 29.51 -8.58
C LEU A 92 14.01 28.55 -7.81
N ASP A 93 15.03 28.02 -8.48
CA ASP A 93 15.91 27.00 -7.92
C ASP A 93 17.24 27.56 -7.37
N PHE A 94 17.39 27.49 -6.05
CA PHE A 94 18.60 27.77 -5.28
C PHE A 94 19.47 26.51 -5.17
N TYR A 95 19.94 26.00 -6.31
CA TYR A 95 20.68 24.73 -6.40
C TYR A 95 22.04 24.70 -5.68
N LYS A 96 22.65 25.87 -5.45
CA LYS A 96 23.86 26.03 -4.61
C LYS A 96 23.54 26.07 -3.12
N GLY A 97 22.26 26.18 -2.77
CA GLY A 97 21.78 26.18 -1.39
C GLY A 97 22.05 27.48 -0.63
N HIS A 98 21.99 28.63 -1.31
CA HIS A 98 22.02 29.96 -0.68
C HIS A 98 20.70 30.19 0.05
N LEU A 99 20.73 30.15 1.38
CA LEU A 99 19.55 30.21 2.22
C LEU A 99 19.12 31.66 2.45
N GLY A 100 20.06 32.58 2.66
CA GLY A 100 19.76 34.00 2.88
C GLY A 100 18.99 34.62 1.71
N ALA A 101 19.46 34.40 0.49
CA ALA A 101 18.82 34.89 -0.74
C ALA A 101 17.43 34.28 -1.01
N MET A 102 17.15 33.09 -0.46
CA MET A 102 15.84 32.47 -0.56
C MET A 102 14.88 33.09 0.46
N ILE A 103 15.32 33.25 1.71
CA ILE A 103 14.51 33.84 2.79
C ILE A 103 14.08 35.27 2.44
N GLU A 104 14.98 36.09 1.91
CA GLU A 104 14.67 37.47 1.49
C GLU A 104 13.46 37.49 0.54
N ARG A 105 13.47 36.64 -0.50
CA ARG A 105 12.35 36.53 -1.44
C ARG A 105 11.08 35.95 -0.84
N VAL A 106 11.23 35.00 0.09
CA VAL A 106 10.09 34.42 0.81
C VAL A 106 9.38 35.47 1.66
N THR A 107 10.13 36.37 2.30
CA THR A 107 9.56 37.43 3.15
C THR A 107 8.81 38.52 2.37
N GLU A 108 9.13 38.70 1.09
CA GLU A 108 8.49 39.69 0.21
C GLU A 108 7.13 39.22 -0.33
N ALA A 109 6.90 37.91 -0.38
CA ALA A 109 5.65 37.33 -0.90
C ALA A 109 4.65 37.03 0.24
N ASP A 110 3.36 37.18 -0.06
CA ASP A 110 2.28 36.87 0.90
C ASP A 110 2.28 35.38 1.29
N PHE A 111 2.47 34.51 0.31
CA PHE A 111 2.62 33.07 0.47
C PHE A 111 3.75 32.56 -0.40
N SER A 112 4.65 31.76 0.20
CA SER A 112 5.76 31.12 -0.49
C SER A 112 5.77 29.61 -0.26
N PHE A 113 5.73 28.82 -1.33
CA PHE A 113 5.84 27.36 -1.25
C PHE A 113 7.25 26.92 -1.66
N VAL A 114 7.97 26.32 -0.72
CA VAL A 114 9.40 26.04 -0.83
C VAL A 114 9.65 24.54 -0.74
N MET A 115 10.38 24.00 -1.71
CA MET A 115 10.82 22.61 -1.73
C MET A 115 12.29 22.49 -1.30
N TYR A 116 12.52 21.87 -0.15
CA TYR A 116 13.84 21.47 0.32
C TYR A 116 14.17 20.10 -0.24
N TYR A 117 15.18 19.98 -1.10
CA TYR A 117 15.43 18.75 -1.84
C TYR A 117 16.89 18.29 -1.81
N ALA A 118 17.08 17.02 -2.20
CA ALA A 118 18.36 16.45 -2.54
C ALA A 118 18.32 15.90 -3.99
N PRO A 119 19.31 16.20 -4.84
CA PRO A 119 19.21 15.88 -6.27
C PRO A 119 19.28 14.37 -6.57
N TRP A 120 19.87 13.57 -5.69
CA TRP A 120 19.98 12.11 -5.83
C TRP A 120 18.79 11.34 -5.23
N ASP A 121 17.95 12.03 -4.45
CA ASP A 121 16.84 11.39 -3.75
C ASP A 121 15.69 11.08 -4.72
N ALA A 122 15.19 9.84 -4.67
CA ALA A 122 14.19 9.34 -5.61
C ALA A 122 12.84 10.05 -5.45
N GLU A 123 12.45 10.39 -4.22
CA GLU A 123 11.20 11.10 -3.96
C GLU A 123 11.27 12.54 -4.47
N SER A 124 12.40 13.22 -4.24
CA SER A 124 12.70 14.57 -4.75
C SER A 124 12.61 14.60 -6.29
N GLN A 125 13.21 13.62 -6.96
CA GLN A 125 13.14 13.51 -8.43
C GLN A 125 11.71 13.30 -8.93
N THR A 126 10.92 12.49 -8.24
CA THR A 126 9.53 12.21 -8.61
C THR A 126 8.66 13.46 -8.48
N ILE A 127 8.81 14.21 -7.38
CA ILE A 127 7.99 15.39 -7.08
C ILE A 127 8.33 16.59 -7.96
N ARG A 128 9.55 16.66 -8.49
CA ARG A 128 9.99 17.78 -9.34
C ARG A 128 8.94 18.20 -10.38
N GLN A 129 8.39 17.24 -11.12
CA GLN A 129 7.39 17.52 -12.16
C GLN A 129 6.03 17.94 -11.56
N GLU A 130 5.62 17.26 -10.48
CA GLU A 130 4.39 17.56 -9.75
C GLU A 130 4.41 18.99 -9.18
N PHE A 131 5.53 19.38 -8.57
CA PHE A 131 5.72 20.72 -8.00
C PHE A 131 5.74 21.82 -9.07
N GLU A 132 6.37 21.55 -10.22
CA GLU A 132 6.36 22.48 -11.35
C GLU A 132 4.94 22.70 -11.92
N MET A 133 4.10 21.66 -11.98
CA MET A 133 2.70 21.80 -12.39
C MET A 133 1.89 22.67 -11.40
N VAL A 134 2.13 22.52 -10.10
CA VAL A 134 1.49 23.38 -9.08
C VAL A 134 1.95 24.83 -9.22
N ALA A 135 3.26 25.03 -9.44
CA ALA A 135 3.83 26.34 -9.67
C ALA A 135 3.18 27.02 -10.88
N GLN A 136 3.04 26.32 -12.01
CA GLN A 136 2.35 26.83 -13.19
C GLN A 136 0.87 27.14 -12.93
N TYR A 137 0.22 26.46 -11.99
CA TYR A 137 -1.18 26.72 -11.67
C TYR A 137 -1.35 27.99 -10.81
N TYR A 138 -0.44 28.23 -9.86
CA TYR A 138 -0.55 29.26 -8.82
C TYR A 138 0.50 30.38 -8.88
N HIS A 139 1.31 30.45 -9.94
CA HIS A 139 2.41 31.42 -10.07
C HIS A 139 2.01 32.89 -9.86
N SER A 140 0.74 33.24 -10.07
CA SER A 140 0.22 34.60 -9.91
C SER A 140 -0.14 34.96 -8.47
N GLN A 141 -0.28 33.98 -7.58
CA GLN A 141 -0.75 34.15 -6.20
C GLN A 141 0.28 33.69 -5.16
N ILE A 142 1.12 32.71 -5.51
CA ILE A 142 2.05 32.05 -4.59
C ILE A 142 3.44 32.06 -5.22
N PHE A 143 4.45 32.41 -4.43
CA PHE A 143 5.85 32.33 -4.83
C PHE A 143 6.37 30.89 -4.68
N PHE A 144 7.02 30.35 -5.70
CA PHE A 144 7.55 28.98 -5.70
C PHE A 144 9.08 28.98 -5.74
N ALA A 145 9.68 28.31 -4.76
CA ALA A 145 11.13 28.15 -4.69
C ALA A 145 11.54 26.71 -4.38
N ALA A 146 12.76 26.37 -4.77
CA ALA A 146 13.38 25.10 -4.41
C ALA A 146 14.82 25.34 -3.96
N ILE A 147 15.28 24.60 -2.94
CA ILE A 147 16.62 24.77 -2.37
C ILE A 147 17.29 23.42 -2.12
N ASN A 148 18.55 23.31 -2.58
CA ASN A 148 19.37 22.13 -2.35
C ASN A 148 20.04 22.21 -0.98
N CYS A 149 19.54 21.42 -0.03
CA CYS A 149 20.06 21.39 1.34
C CYS A 149 20.90 20.15 1.65
N TRP A 150 21.18 19.33 0.63
CA TRP A 150 22.08 18.18 0.76
C TRP A 150 23.54 18.55 0.44
N HIS A 151 23.79 19.52 -0.44
CA HIS A 151 25.14 19.82 -0.89
C HIS A 151 26.05 20.30 0.26
N PRO A 152 27.28 19.78 0.44
CA PRO A 152 28.16 20.18 1.55
C PRO A 152 28.51 21.66 1.59
N SER A 153 28.57 22.34 0.44
CA SER A 153 28.84 23.78 0.37
C SER A 153 27.60 24.67 0.52
N SER A 154 26.43 24.11 0.83
CA SER A 154 25.19 24.89 0.97
C SER A 154 25.08 25.53 2.35
N GLU A 155 24.66 26.79 2.38
CA GLU A 155 24.28 27.49 3.62
C GLU A 155 23.11 26.77 4.30
N CYS A 156 22.17 26.26 3.50
CA CYS A 156 21.03 25.51 4.01
C CYS A 156 21.44 24.29 4.82
N ARG A 157 22.41 23.50 4.36
CA ARG A 157 22.91 22.33 5.12
C ARG A 157 23.65 22.75 6.39
N ALA A 158 24.37 23.87 6.34
CA ALA A 158 25.07 24.40 7.52
C ALA A 158 24.09 24.80 8.63
N GLN A 159 22.97 25.43 8.27
CA GLN A 159 21.93 25.85 9.21
C GLN A 159 20.98 24.71 9.62
N TYR A 160 20.63 23.83 8.68
CA TYR A 160 19.71 22.71 8.87
C TYR A 160 20.40 21.36 8.65
N ASN A 161 21.34 21.03 9.53
CA ASN A 161 22.14 19.80 9.45
C ASN A 161 21.37 18.50 9.80
N LYS A 162 20.09 18.60 10.21
CA LYS A 162 19.26 17.50 10.73
C LYS A 162 18.04 17.16 9.88
N ILE A 163 17.98 17.58 8.61
CA ILE A 163 16.89 17.16 7.72
C ILE A 163 16.94 15.63 7.59
N GLN A 164 15.91 14.94 8.11
CA GLN A 164 15.90 13.48 8.20
C GLN A 164 15.61 12.81 6.86
N SER A 165 14.75 13.42 6.06
CA SER A 165 14.32 12.91 4.76
C SER A 165 14.14 14.06 3.77
N TYR A 166 14.33 13.75 2.50
CA TYR A 166 14.00 14.65 1.40
C TYR A 166 12.87 14.01 0.59
N PRO A 167 12.05 14.83 -0.07
CA PRO A 167 11.98 16.28 0.03
C PRO A 167 11.08 16.73 1.19
N VAL A 168 11.35 17.92 1.71
CA VAL A 168 10.48 18.62 2.68
C VAL A 168 9.80 19.78 1.95
N LEU A 169 8.47 19.83 2.05
CA LEU A 169 7.65 20.85 1.42
C LEU A 169 7.11 21.79 2.50
N MET A 170 7.53 23.05 2.47
CA MET A 170 7.15 24.06 3.47
C MET A 170 6.41 25.21 2.80
N LEU A 171 5.29 25.63 3.37
CA LEU A 171 4.65 26.88 3.00
C LEU A 171 4.94 27.96 4.06
N TYR A 172 5.45 29.10 3.64
CA TYR A 172 5.69 30.26 4.49
C TYR A 172 4.67 31.37 4.18
N PRO A 173 3.76 31.68 5.12
CA PRO A 173 3.00 32.93 5.09
C PRO A 173 3.92 34.11 5.47
N SER A 174 3.72 35.29 4.88
CA SER A 174 4.58 36.48 5.05
C SER A 174 4.92 36.85 6.51
N ARG A 175 4.07 36.53 7.49
CA ARG A 175 4.20 36.94 8.90
C ARG A 175 4.06 35.81 9.92
N ASP A 176 4.09 34.56 9.50
CA ASP A 176 3.90 33.41 10.39
C ASP A 176 4.99 32.35 10.18
N SER A 177 5.06 31.40 11.11
CA SER A 177 5.94 30.24 10.99
C SER A 177 5.55 29.39 9.78
N GLY A 178 6.53 28.80 9.11
CA GLY A 178 6.28 27.88 8.01
C GLY A 178 5.47 26.66 8.45
N ILE A 179 4.59 26.21 7.57
CA ILE A 179 3.68 25.07 7.73
C ILE A 179 4.21 23.94 6.85
N GLU A 180 4.44 22.77 7.45
CA GLU A 180 4.91 21.60 6.70
C GLU A 180 3.77 20.88 5.98
N TYR A 181 3.95 20.62 4.70
CA TYR A 181 3.01 19.81 3.93
C TYR A 181 3.34 18.31 4.07
N ARG A 182 2.52 17.59 4.85
CA ARG A 182 2.67 16.14 5.12
C ARG A 182 1.74 15.25 4.29
N GLY A 183 0.99 15.84 3.33
CA GLY A 183 0.00 15.14 2.52
C GLY A 183 0.57 14.37 1.32
N ILE A 184 -0.33 13.81 0.51
CA ILE A 184 0.01 13.10 -0.73
C ILE A 184 0.68 14.05 -1.71
N ARG A 185 1.91 13.74 -2.13
CA ARG A 185 2.78 14.65 -2.86
C ARG A 185 2.53 14.71 -4.38
N THR A 186 1.26 14.77 -4.77
CA THR A 186 0.83 14.97 -6.16
C THR A 186 0.20 16.35 -6.34
N TRP A 187 0.27 16.88 -7.56
CA TRP A 187 -0.17 18.24 -7.89
C TRP A 187 -1.63 18.55 -7.51
N PRO A 188 -2.63 17.64 -7.63
CA PRO A 188 -4.02 17.97 -7.25
C PRO A 188 -4.18 18.16 -5.75
N TYR A 189 -3.46 17.36 -4.95
CA TYR A 189 -3.49 17.43 -3.49
C TYR A 189 -2.75 18.66 -2.97
N MET A 190 -1.60 18.99 -3.56
CA MET A 190 -0.91 20.25 -3.28
C MET A 190 -1.78 21.46 -3.64
N ILE A 191 -2.49 21.44 -4.78
CA ILE A 191 -3.42 22.51 -5.13
C ILE A 191 -4.54 22.65 -4.09
N LYS A 192 -5.13 21.54 -3.64
CA LYS A 192 -6.17 21.56 -2.59
C LYS A 192 -5.65 22.14 -1.29
N PHE A 193 -4.43 21.79 -0.88
CA PHE A 193 -3.76 22.33 0.30
C PHE A 193 -3.54 23.85 0.17
N LEU A 194 -2.90 24.31 -0.93
CA LEU A 194 -2.66 25.73 -1.18
C LEU A 194 -3.96 26.54 -1.22
N ASN A 195 -4.99 26.02 -1.91
CA ASN A 195 -6.32 26.63 -1.92
C ASN A 195 -6.92 26.78 -0.51
N THR A 196 -6.67 25.79 0.35
CA THR A 196 -7.16 25.77 1.73
C THR A 196 -6.41 26.75 2.60
N ILE A 197 -5.10 26.89 2.44
CA ILE A 197 -4.32 27.88 3.18
C ILE A 197 -4.69 29.31 2.81
N MET A 198 -4.96 29.58 1.54
CA MET A 198 -5.45 30.89 1.12
C MET A 198 -6.85 31.20 1.69
N ASN A 199 -7.62 30.18 2.08
CA ASN A 199 -8.98 30.32 2.60
C ASN A 199 -9.24 29.39 3.81
N PRO A 200 -8.53 29.60 4.94
CA PRO A 200 -8.49 28.61 6.02
C PRO A 200 -9.77 28.64 6.87
N ILE A 201 -10.39 29.81 6.99
CA ILE A 201 -11.62 30.04 7.76
C ILE A 201 -12.78 30.37 6.82
N VAL A 202 -13.95 29.77 7.08
CA VAL A 202 -15.21 30.09 6.40
C VAL A 202 -16.06 31.01 7.27
N ARG A 203 -16.54 32.12 6.72
CA ARG A 203 -17.50 32.98 7.42
C ARG A 203 -18.90 32.37 7.36
N VAL A 204 -19.56 32.28 8.51
CA VAL A 204 -20.94 31.81 8.64
C VAL A 204 -21.80 33.00 9.05
N THR A 205 -22.83 33.28 8.25
CA THR A 205 -23.84 34.32 8.56
C THR A 205 -25.11 33.72 9.13
N ASP A 206 -25.51 32.54 8.65
CA ASP A 206 -26.81 31.94 8.94
C ASP A 206 -26.67 30.50 9.44
N LYS A 207 -27.64 30.05 10.24
CA LYS A 207 -27.70 28.67 10.72
C LYS A 207 -27.73 27.63 9.59
N GLU A 208 -28.35 27.95 8.46
CA GLU A 208 -28.37 27.07 7.30
C GLU A 208 -26.98 26.85 6.70
N GLN A 209 -26.14 27.90 6.65
CA GLN A 209 -24.76 27.78 6.17
C GLN A 209 -23.94 26.86 7.08
N LEU A 210 -24.14 26.95 8.40
CA LEU A 210 -23.51 26.02 9.33
C LEU A 210 -23.95 24.57 9.07
N MET A 211 -25.25 24.34 8.85
CA MET A 211 -25.76 22.99 8.53
C MET A 211 -25.18 22.46 7.21
N ASN A 212 -25.01 23.32 6.21
CA ASN A 212 -24.34 22.95 4.96
C ASN A 212 -22.85 22.59 5.17
N LEU A 213 -22.14 23.27 6.07
CA LEU A 213 -20.78 22.90 6.45
C LEU A 213 -20.75 21.53 7.15
N ARG A 214 -21.67 21.27 8.08
CA ARG A 214 -21.78 19.97 8.78
C ARG A 214 -22.09 18.80 7.85
N VAL A 215 -22.80 19.04 6.74
CA VAL A 215 -23.05 18.02 5.71
C VAL A 215 -21.81 17.76 4.86
N ASN A 216 -20.99 18.79 4.58
CA ASN A 216 -19.85 18.68 3.65
C ASN A 216 -18.56 18.17 4.30
N TYR A 217 -18.35 18.47 5.58
CA TYR A 217 -17.14 18.18 6.32
C TYR A 217 -17.45 17.21 7.46
N ASP A 218 -16.42 16.50 7.95
CA ASP A 218 -16.60 15.49 9.00
C ASP A 218 -16.70 16.13 10.40
N ALA A 219 -16.01 17.24 10.59
CA ALA A 219 -16.13 18.08 11.78
C ALA A 219 -16.04 19.57 11.43
N VAL A 220 -16.74 20.40 12.19
CA VAL A 220 -16.77 21.86 12.00
C VAL A 220 -16.44 22.55 13.31
N VAL A 221 -15.35 23.32 13.34
CA VAL A 221 -14.98 24.16 14.49
C VAL A 221 -15.46 25.57 14.23
N VAL A 222 -16.41 26.06 15.03
CA VAL A 222 -16.94 27.42 14.91
C VAL A 222 -16.38 28.28 16.04
N GLY A 223 -15.65 29.33 15.68
CA GLY A 223 -15.20 30.37 16.58
C GLY A 223 -16.18 31.54 16.63
N TYR A 224 -16.46 32.01 17.83
CA TYR A 224 -17.36 33.13 18.12
C TYR A 224 -16.52 34.27 18.67
N PHE A 225 -16.57 35.40 17.98
CA PHE A 225 -15.79 36.57 18.31
C PHE A 225 -16.61 37.84 18.14
N ASN A 226 -16.39 38.80 19.03
CA ASN A 226 -16.90 40.15 18.86
C ASN A 226 -15.90 40.97 18.04
N PHE A 227 -16.14 41.07 16.73
CA PHE A 227 -15.23 41.79 15.83
C PHE A 227 -15.43 43.30 15.92
N THR A 228 -14.43 43.98 16.48
CA THR A 228 -14.30 45.45 16.38
C THR A 228 -13.30 45.82 15.29
N ARG A 229 -12.11 45.20 15.31
CA ARG A 229 -11.09 45.27 14.24
C ARG A 229 -10.26 43.98 14.21
N LEU A 230 -9.81 43.55 13.03
CA LEU A 230 -9.03 42.30 12.84
C LEU A 230 -7.74 42.24 13.67
N ASP A 231 -7.08 43.38 13.89
CA ASP A 231 -5.83 43.50 14.64
C ASP A 231 -6.02 43.57 16.16
N LYS A 232 -7.25 43.81 16.63
CA LYS A 232 -7.56 44.05 18.06
C LYS A 232 -8.52 43.03 18.66
N THR A 233 -9.15 42.17 17.87
CA THR A 233 -10.06 41.15 18.40
C THR A 233 -9.28 40.11 19.22
N PRO A 234 -9.57 39.95 20.52
CA PRO A 234 -8.85 39.01 21.37
C PRO A 234 -9.11 37.57 20.92
N GLY A 235 -8.06 36.74 20.92
CA GLY A 235 -8.13 35.31 20.61
C GLY A 235 -8.27 34.93 19.12
N TYR A 236 -8.69 35.86 18.24
CA TYR A 236 -8.85 35.56 16.80
C TYR A 236 -7.54 35.13 16.13
N LYS A 237 -6.42 35.78 16.46
CA LYS A 237 -5.10 35.46 15.90
C LYS A 237 -4.70 34.01 16.21
N GLU A 238 -4.88 33.56 17.45
CA GLU A 238 -4.56 32.19 17.86
C GLU A 238 -5.50 31.16 17.21
N PHE A 239 -6.78 31.51 17.03
CA PHE A 239 -7.73 30.66 16.31
C PHE A 239 -7.40 30.54 14.81
N TYR A 240 -7.00 31.64 14.17
CA TYR A 240 -6.52 31.64 12.78
C TYR A 240 -5.24 30.81 12.63
N LYS A 241 -4.30 30.98 13.55
CA LYS A 241 -3.08 30.17 13.61
C LYS A 241 -3.38 28.68 13.83
N ALA A 242 -4.35 28.35 14.68
CA ALA A 242 -4.83 26.97 14.85
C ALA A 242 -5.38 26.42 13.52
N ALA A 243 -6.25 27.17 12.83
CA ALA A 243 -6.81 26.77 11.54
C ALA A 243 -5.76 26.50 10.46
N LEU A 244 -4.67 27.26 10.46
CA LEU A 244 -3.52 27.03 9.57
C LEU A 244 -2.70 25.80 9.97
N ARG A 245 -2.36 25.66 11.25
CA ARG A 245 -1.55 24.53 11.76
C ARG A 245 -2.27 23.19 11.69
N THR A 246 -3.61 23.16 11.77
CA THR A 246 -4.37 21.92 11.56
C THR A 246 -4.06 21.26 10.22
N LEU A 247 -3.68 22.03 9.20
CA LEU A 247 -3.38 21.52 7.86
C LEU A 247 -2.07 20.72 7.78
N GLU A 248 -1.23 20.76 8.82
CA GLU A 248 -0.08 19.87 8.94
C GLU A 248 -0.53 18.42 9.19
N GLU A 249 -1.59 18.23 9.97
CA GLU A 249 -2.18 16.92 10.30
C GLU A 249 -3.27 16.51 9.30
N ASP A 250 -4.13 17.45 8.89
CA ASP A 250 -5.22 17.26 7.93
C ASP A 250 -5.02 18.14 6.67
N PRO A 251 -4.14 17.75 5.74
CA PRO A 251 -3.89 18.51 4.52
C PRO A 251 -5.07 18.50 3.53
N ASN A 252 -6.05 17.61 3.71
CA ASN A 252 -7.20 17.47 2.80
C ASN A 252 -8.43 18.25 3.25
N ARG A 253 -8.42 18.80 4.47
CA ARG A 253 -9.49 19.59 5.06
C ARG A 253 -10.79 18.78 5.23
N GLU A 254 -10.70 17.71 6.00
CA GLU A 254 -11.84 16.97 6.55
C GLU A 254 -12.48 17.72 7.73
N LEU A 255 -11.65 18.42 8.52
CA LEU A 255 -12.10 19.41 9.51
C LEU A 255 -12.06 20.82 8.92
N VAL A 256 -13.10 21.62 9.21
CA VAL A 256 -13.18 23.02 8.75
C VAL A 256 -13.33 23.98 9.91
N PHE A 257 -12.56 25.07 9.86
CA PHE A 257 -12.72 26.21 10.75
C PHE A 257 -13.70 27.22 10.16
N ALA A 258 -14.61 27.68 10.98
CA ALA A 258 -15.61 28.68 10.64
C ALA A 258 -15.68 29.76 11.71
N ILE A 259 -16.14 30.95 11.32
CA ILE A 259 -16.37 32.06 12.26
C ILE A 259 -17.75 32.65 12.10
N VAL A 260 -18.36 32.99 13.22
CA VAL A 260 -19.53 33.85 13.27
C VAL A 260 -19.05 35.25 13.60
N THR A 261 -19.28 36.18 12.69
CA THR A 261 -18.77 37.56 12.81
C THR A 261 -19.72 38.49 13.56
N ASN A 262 -21.01 38.15 13.61
CA ASN A 262 -22.03 38.98 14.24
C ASN A 262 -22.24 38.55 15.69
N ALA A 263 -22.02 39.47 16.63
CA ALA A 263 -22.22 39.22 18.05
C ALA A 263 -23.70 38.91 18.36
N LEU A 264 -24.64 39.63 17.74
CA LEU A 264 -26.07 39.43 17.94
C LEU A 264 -26.51 38.02 17.50
N SER A 265 -26.04 37.56 16.33
CA SER A 265 -26.31 36.20 15.84
C SER A 265 -25.66 35.15 16.74
N SER A 266 -24.51 35.44 17.36
CA SER A 266 -23.85 34.52 18.31
C SER A 266 -24.68 34.32 19.57
N GLU A 267 -25.34 35.37 20.05
CA GLU A 267 -26.21 35.34 21.22
C GLU A 267 -27.55 34.65 20.91
N ILE A 268 -28.24 35.07 19.84
CA ILE A 268 -29.59 34.61 19.50
C ILE A 268 -29.59 33.19 18.93
N ASP A 269 -28.72 32.91 17.96
CA ASP A 269 -28.79 31.64 17.21
C ASP A 269 -27.99 30.51 17.88
N TYR A 270 -27.00 30.87 18.72
CA TYR A 270 -26.03 29.93 19.28
C TYR A 270 -25.89 29.97 20.82
N ASN A 271 -26.61 30.87 21.51
CA ASN A 271 -26.58 31.02 22.97
C ASN A 271 -25.16 31.23 23.53
N ILE A 272 -24.41 32.15 22.92
CA ILE A 272 -23.03 32.48 23.32
C ILE A 272 -22.94 33.95 23.70
N TYR A 273 -22.69 34.19 24.99
CA TYR A 273 -22.59 35.53 25.58
C TYR A 273 -21.14 35.90 25.99
N LYS A 274 -20.23 34.91 26.03
CA LYS A 274 -18.81 35.10 26.37
C LYS A 274 -17.95 34.96 25.12
N PHE A 275 -17.00 35.88 24.94
CA PHE A 275 -16.05 35.91 23.82
C PHE A 275 -14.61 36.05 24.35
N PRO A 276 -13.60 35.37 23.77
CA PRO A 276 -13.70 34.40 22.68
C PRO A 276 -14.29 33.05 23.14
N SER A 277 -14.99 32.38 22.25
CA SER A 277 -15.56 31.04 22.49
C SER A 277 -15.47 30.20 21.22
N ALA A 278 -15.40 28.88 21.35
CA ALA A 278 -15.42 27.96 20.22
C ALA A 278 -16.29 26.73 20.51
N ASN A 279 -16.98 26.25 19.48
CA ASN A 279 -17.71 24.99 19.51
C ASN A 279 -17.18 24.06 18.42
N LEU A 280 -16.96 22.79 18.77
CA LEU A 280 -16.68 21.69 17.87
C LEU A 280 -18.00 20.97 17.58
N PHE A 281 -18.47 21.06 16.34
CA PHE A 281 -19.64 20.34 15.87
C PHE A 281 -19.21 19.05 15.20
N MET A 282 -19.64 17.93 15.77
CA MET A 282 -19.50 16.59 15.20
C MET A 282 -20.86 16.13 14.65
N TRP A 283 -20.92 14.85 14.29
CA TRP A 283 -22.12 14.21 13.74
C TRP A 283 -23.23 13.98 14.79
N SER A 284 -22.86 13.59 16.02
CA SER A 284 -23.78 13.36 17.13
C SER A 284 -23.89 14.57 18.04
N ASP A 285 -22.75 15.12 18.45
CA ASP A 285 -22.65 16.08 19.55
C ASP A 285 -22.00 17.40 19.16
N SER A 286 -22.23 18.42 19.97
CA SER A 286 -21.56 19.71 19.92
C SER A 286 -20.84 19.96 21.23
N LEU A 287 -19.51 20.09 21.18
CA LEU A 287 -18.67 20.32 22.36
C LEU A 287 -18.23 21.77 22.38
N ARG A 288 -18.34 22.43 23.53
CA ARG A 288 -17.80 23.78 23.75
C ARG A 288 -16.38 23.68 24.27
N TYR A 289 -15.52 24.61 23.82
CA TYR A 289 -14.16 24.72 24.33
C TYR A 289 -14.17 24.96 25.85
N PRO A 290 -13.33 24.26 26.65
CA PRO A 290 -13.36 24.40 28.10
C PRO A 290 -13.04 25.83 28.56
N GLU A 291 -13.82 26.38 29.49
CA GLU A 291 -13.60 27.75 30.00
C GLU A 291 -12.30 27.88 30.81
N ASN A 292 -11.82 26.78 31.39
CA ASN A 292 -10.63 26.77 32.26
C ASN A 292 -9.31 26.64 31.49
N SER A 293 -9.35 26.34 30.18
CA SER A 293 -8.14 26.15 29.37
C SER A 293 -7.70 27.44 28.71
N GLU A 294 -6.38 27.65 28.64
CA GLU A 294 -5.80 28.82 27.98
C GLU A 294 -6.05 28.81 26.47
N TRP A 295 -6.44 29.97 25.94
CA TRP A 295 -6.74 30.17 24.52
C TRP A 295 -5.47 30.29 23.67
N THR A 296 -4.83 29.15 23.39
CA THR A 296 -3.63 29.05 22.53
C THR A 296 -3.88 28.15 21.33
N SER A 297 -3.16 28.35 20.23
CA SER A 297 -3.31 27.49 19.05
C SER A 297 -3.08 26.00 19.36
N GLU A 298 -2.14 25.69 20.24
CA GLU A 298 -1.78 24.30 20.60
C GLU A 298 -2.85 23.64 21.46
N ASN A 299 -3.43 24.36 22.44
CA ASN A 299 -4.51 23.83 23.26
C ASN A 299 -5.79 23.61 22.45
N ILE A 300 -6.08 24.49 21.48
CA ILE A 300 -7.22 24.32 20.57
C ILE A 300 -7.03 23.05 19.72
N LEU A 301 -5.83 22.84 19.17
CA LEU A 301 -5.53 21.63 18.39
C LEU A 301 -5.60 20.35 19.24
N ASN A 302 -5.02 20.35 20.44
CA ASN A 302 -5.08 19.22 21.37
C ASN A 302 -6.51 18.90 21.81
N TRP A 303 -7.35 19.92 22.01
CA TRP A 303 -8.77 19.73 22.32
C TRP A 303 -9.52 19.09 21.15
N ILE A 304 -9.26 19.55 19.93
CA ILE A 304 -9.87 18.99 18.72
C ILE A 304 -9.43 17.52 18.55
N SER A 305 -8.14 17.23 18.63
CA SER A 305 -7.60 15.88 18.41
C SER A 305 -8.10 14.85 19.44
N SER A 306 -8.25 15.26 20.70
CA SER A 306 -8.74 14.38 21.76
C SER A 306 -10.26 14.19 21.76
N SER A 307 -11.01 15.11 21.17
CA SER A 307 -12.48 15.09 21.20
C SER A 307 -13.12 14.52 19.93
N ILE A 308 -12.40 14.41 18.82
CA ILE A 308 -12.95 13.91 17.55
C ILE A 308 -13.27 12.42 17.64
N HIS A 309 -14.54 12.09 17.48
CA HIS A 309 -15.01 10.77 17.10
C HIS A 309 -15.83 10.87 15.81
N GLN A 310 -15.61 9.95 14.86
CA GLN A 310 -16.37 9.94 13.62
C GLN A 310 -16.78 8.53 13.21
N PRO A 311 -17.98 8.36 12.63
CA PRO A 311 -18.51 7.06 12.25
C PRO A 311 -17.82 6.50 11.00
N VAL A 312 -17.25 7.39 10.18
CA VAL A 312 -16.50 7.06 8.97
C VAL A 312 -15.24 7.91 8.95
N LEU A 313 -14.10 7.29 8.66
CA LEU A 313 -12.80 7.96 8.57
C LEU A 313 -12.21 7.79 7.17
N TRP A 314 -11.64 8.86 6.61
CA TRP A 314 -10.74 8.74 5.48
C TRP A 314 -9.30 8.55 5.97
N LEU A 315 -8.71 7.38 5.69
CA LEU A 315 -7.36 7.07 6.15
C LEU A 315 -6.34 7.25 5.02
N GLN A 316 -5.22 7.90 5.33
CA GLN A 316 -4.06 8.01 4.44
C GLN A 316 -2.87 7.27 5.06
N PRO A 317 -2.61 6.02 4.66
CA PRO A 317 -1.44 5.30 5.12
C PRO A 317 -0.15 6.03 4.72
N PRO A 318 0.85 6.17 5.59
CA PRO A 318 2.06 6.95 5.32
C PRO A 318 3.02 6.33 4.29
N GLY A 319 2.59 5.28 3.57
CA GLY A 319 3.42 4.57 2.58
C GLY A 319 4.55 3.69 3.15
N VAL A 320 4.87 3.84 4.44
CA VAL A 320 5.83 3.00 5.21
C VAL A 320 5.11 1.93 6.05
N LYS A 321 5.84 1.10 6.82
CA LYS A 321 5.25 0.11 7.75
C LYS A 321 4.17 0.79 8.61
N ALA A 322 2.92 0.43 8.38
CA ALA A 322 1.78 1.18 8.87
C ALA A 322 1.35 0.73 10.27
N LEU A 323 1.87 1.39 11.31
CA LEU A 323 1.26 1.38 12.64
C LEU A 323 -0.10 2.11 12.66
N THR A 324 -0.46 2.84 11.59
CA THR A 324 -1.70 3.64 11.51
C THR A 324 -2.98 2.80 11.38
N LEU A 325 -2.90 1.62 10.76
CA LEU A 325 -4.06 0.71 10.63
C LEU A 325 -4.25 -0.19 11.87
N ALA A 326 -3.17 -0.44 12.61
CA ALA A 326 -3.15 -1.36 13.74
C ALA A 326 -4.19 -1.05 14.85
N PRO A 327 -4.42 0.20 15.29
CA PRO A 327 -5.41 0.47 16.34
C PRO A 327 -6.83 0.07 15.90
N TYR A 328 -7.25 0.46 14.70
CA TYR A 328 -8.58 0.14 14.18
C TYR A 328 -8.82 -1.36 14.00
N LEU A 329 -7.79 -2.09 13.57
CA LEU A 329 -7.84 -3.54 13.40
C LEU A 329 -7.84 -4.32 14.72
N ARG A 330 -7.39 -3.70 15.82
CA ARG A 330 -7.41 -4.31 17.17
C ARG A 330 -8.77 -4.12 17.86
N GLU A 331 -9.46 -3.03 17.59
CA GLU A 331 -10.76 -2.72 18.19
C GLU A 331 -11.88 -3.65 17.71
N GLY A 332 -11.85 -4.07 16.45
CA GLY A 332 -12.89 -4.93 15.90
C GLY A 332 -12.83 -5.09 14.39
N PRO A 333 -13.93 -5.58 13.77
CA PRO A 333 -14.01 -5.73 12.34
C PRO A 333 -14.06 -4.35 11.64
N VAL A 334 -13.39 -4.24 10.51
CA VAL A 334 -13.26 -3.00 9.74
C VAL A 334 -13.78 -3.18 8.33
N LEU A 335 -14.66 -2.29 7.88
CA LEU A 335 -15.09 -2.17 6.49
C LEU A 335 -14.21 -1.15 5.77
N PHE A 336 -13.43 -1.61 4.82
CA PHE A 336 -12.63 -0.78 3.92
C PHE A 336 -13.40 -0.46 2.64
N LEU A 337 -13.56 0.82 2.34
CA LEU A 337 -13.95 1.35 1.04
C LEU A 337 -12.70 1.84 0.31
N PHE A 338 -12.25 1.07 -0.68
CA PHE A 338 -11.27 1.55 -1.64
C PHE A 338 -12.01 2.29 -2.73
N THR A 339 -11.79 3.60 -2.88
CA THR A 339 -12.40 4.41 -3.94
C THR A 339 -11.47 5.56 -4.33
N PRO A 340 -11.47 6.02 -5.60
CA PRO A 340 -10.66 7.16 -5.99
C PRO A 340 -11.07 8.42 -5.24
N ARG A 341 -10.09 9.23 -4.80
CA ARG A 341 -10.33 10.58 -4.27
C ARG A 341 -9.91 11.62 -5.30
N ASN A 342 -10.82 12.54 -5.62
CA ASN A 342 -10.49 13.71 -6.40
C ASN A 342 -10.49 14.96 -5.50
N PRO A 343 -9.31 15.47 -5.09
CA PRO A 343 -9.21 16.57 -4.13
C PRO A 343 -9.63 17.93 -4.72
N LEU A 344 -9.76 18.04 -6.06
CA LEU A 344 -10.13 19.29 -6.73
C LEU A 344 -11.65 19.51 -6.78
N HIS A 345 -12.43 18.44 -6.63
CA HIS A 345 -13.87 18.52 -6.45
C HIS A 345 -14.22 18.78 -4.98
N PRO A 346 -15.32 19.51 -4.72
CA PRO A 346 -15.77 19.81 -3.37
C PRO A 346 -16.36 18.59 -2.65
N GLU A 347 -16.79 17.56 -3.40
CA GLU A 347 -17.50 16.40 -2.86
C GLU A 347 -16.92 15.11 -3.46
N ASN A 348 -16.89 14.06 -2.65
CA ASN A 348 -16.64 12.70 -3.11
C ASN A 348 -17.94 11.89 -2.97
N TYR A 349 -18.54 11.53 -4.11
CA TYR A 349 -19.87 10.93 -4.14
C TYR A 349 -19.93 9.55 -3.47
N ASN A 350 -18.92 8.70 -3.70
CA ASN A 350 -18.84 7.39 -3.06
C ASN A 350 -18.62 7.51 -1.55
N TYR A 351 -17.78 8.46 -1.13
CA TYR A 351 -17.55 8.75 0.29
C TYR A 351 -18.82 9.25 0.98
N ASN A 352 -19.58 10.13 0.31
CA ASN A 352 -20.84 10.65 0.86
C ASN A 352 -21.87 9.54 1.08
N LEU A 353 -21.91 8.49 0.23
CA LEU A 353 -22.77 7.34 0.45
C LEU A 353 -22.36 6.52 1.69
N ILE A 354 -21.06 6.25 1.89
CA ILE A 354 -20.62 5.55 3.10
C ILE A 354 -20.82 6.40 4.36
N ARG A 355 -20.70 7.74 4.28
CA ARG A 355 -21.07 8.66 5.38
C ARG A 355 -22.56 8.58 5.69
N GLU A 356 -23.42 8.61 4.67
CA GLU A 356 -24.88 8.44 4.83
C GLU A 356 -25.19 7.14 5.58
N ILE A 357 -24.57 6.02 5.18
CA ILE A 357 -24.80 4.70 5.80
C ILE A 357 -24.14 4.60 7.18
N GLY A 358 -22.95 5.17 7.37
CA GLY A 358 -22.24 5.17 8.65
C GLY A 358 -23.00 5.96 9.72
N LEU A 359 -23.54 7.13 9.36
CA LEU A 359 -24.42 7.88 10.25
C LEU A 359 -25.68 7.07 10.60
N GLN A 360 -26.28 6.37 9.63
CA GLN A 360 -27.42 5.49 9.91
C GLN A 360 -27.04 4.30 10.82
N TYR A 361 -25.84 3.75 10.65
CA TYR A 361 -25.34 2.60 11.42
C TYR A 361 -25.09 2.96 12.89
N TYR A 362 -24.45 4.10 13.15
CA TYR A 362 -24.13 4.54 14.51
C TYR A 362 -25.26 5.29 15.21
N ASN A 363 -26.31 5.73 14.49
CA ASN A 363 -27.45 6.45 15.07
C ASN A 363 -28.50 5.51 15.71
N CYS A 364 -28.08 4.68 16.66
CA CYS A 364 -28.97 3.77 17.38
C CYS A 364 -29.92 4.47 18.36
N ALA A 365 -29.57 5.67 18.82
CA ALA A 365 -30.38 6.49 19.73
C ALA A 365 -31.40 7.39 19.01
N ASP A 366 -31.55 7.25 17.68
CA ASP A 366 -32.50 8.02 16.88
C ASP A 366 -32.32 9.56 16.97
N ASN A 367 -31.08 10.03 17.14
CA ASN A 367 -30.71 11.45 17.21
C ASN A 367 -31.25 12.23 16.01
N VAL A 368 -32.01 13.30 16.27
CA VAL A 368 -32.67 14.14 15.26
C VAL A 368 -31.66 14.83 14.34
N LEU A 369 -30.56 15.33 14.91
CA LEU A 369 -29.51 16.03 14.16
C LEU A 369 -28.85 15.11 13.11
N ALA A 370 -28.58 13.86 13.48
CA ALA A 370 -28.01 12.88 12.55
C ALA A 370 -28.99 12.55 11.42
N LYS A 371 -30.30 12.41 11.73
CA LYS A 371 -31.35 12.22 10.71
C LYS A 371 -31.40 13.35 9.70
N GLU A 372 -31.32 14.61 10.15
CA GLU A 372 -31.31 15.77 9.24
C GLU A 372 -30.09 15.74 8.30
N ILE A 373 -28.90 15.41 8.82
CA ILE A 373 -27.67 15.28 8.00
C ILE A 373 -27.83 14.14 6.97
N ILE A 374 -28.35 12.99 7.40
CA ILE A 374 -28.62 11.82 6.54
C ILE A 374 -29.57 12.19 5.41
N GLU A 375 -30.68 12.88 5.71
CA GLU A 375 -31.66 13.31 4.70
C GLU A 375 -31.02 14.24 3.67
N ARG A 376 -30.23 15.23 4.11
CA ARG A 376 -29.51 16.14 3.22
C ARG A 376 -28.46 15.41 2.36
N LEU A 377 -27.72 14.45 2.92
CA LEU A 377 -26.79 13.61 2.16
C LEU A 377 -27.52 12.76 1.11
N SER A 378 -28.65 12.16 1.48
CA SER A 378 -29.47 11.36 0.56
C SER A 378 -30.02 12.19 -0.60
N PHE A 379 -30.42 13.44 -0.33
CA PHE A 379 -30.87 14.38 -1.35
C PHE A 379 -29.71 14.76 -2.29
N LYS A 380 -28.53 15.08 -1.73
CA LYS A 380 -27.33 15.36 -2.53
C LYS A 380 -26.96 14.21 -3.46
N ARG A 381 -26.99 12.98 -2.96
CA ARG A 381 -26.72 11.77 -3.77
C ARG A 381 -27.67 11.64 -4.95
N ARG A 382 -28.98 11.78 -4.74
CA ARG A 382 -30.00 11.68 -5.80
C ARG A 382 -29.83 12.71 -6.91
N VAL A 383 -29.40 13.93 -6.57
CA VAL A 383 -29.23 15.03 -7.54
C VAL A 383 -27.76 15.14 -8.03
N ALA A 384 -26.85 14.29 -7.54
CA ALA A 384 -25.41 14.42 -7.78
C ALA A 384 -25.03 14.42 -9.28
N ILE A 385 -25.61 13.48 -10.04
CA ILE A 385 -25.33 13.34 -11.48
C ILE A 385 -25.83 14.57 -12.25
N ALA A 386 -27.08 14.99 -11.99
CA ALA A 386 -27.68 16.15 -12.64
C ALA A 386 -26.89 17.45 -12.33
N LYS A 387 -26.56 17.69 -11.06
CA LYS A 387 -25.74 18.84 -10.62
C LYS A 387 -24.35 18.83 -11.23
N HIS A 388 -23.73 17.66 -11.34
CA HIS A 388 -22.40 17.54 -11.96
C HIS A 388 -22.47 17.92 -13.45
N LEU A 389 -23.48 17.42 -14.18
CA LEU A 389 -23.69 17.76 -15.59
C LEU A 389 -24.00 19.24 -15.79
N GLU A 390 -24.86 19.82 -14.96
CA GLU A 390 -25.19 21.24 -14.98
C GLU A 390 -23.94 22.11 -14.80
N ARG A 391 -23.10 21.77 -13.81
CA ARG A 391 -21.85 22.50 -13.55
C ARG A 391 -20.84 22.36 -14.69
N ASN A 392 -20.74 21.18 -15.30
CA ASN A 392 -19.91 20.99 -16.50
C ASN A 392 -20.37 21.88 -17.65
N ASN A 393 -21.69 21.94 -17.91
CA ASN A 393 -22.25 22.80 -18.95
C ASN A 393 -22.01 24.29 -18.65
N GLN A 394 -22.19 24.71 -17.40
CA GLN A 394 -21.94 26.07 -16.96
C GLN A 394 -20.46 26.46 -17.18
N CYS A 395 -19.52 25.65 -16.67
CA CYS A 395 -18.09 25.95 -16.80
C CYS A 395 -17.58 25.84 -18.25
N ALA A 396 -18.19 24.99 -19.08
CA ALA A 396 -17.85 24.89 -20.50
C ALA A 396 -18.24 26.16 -21.28
N LYS A 397 -19.35 26.82 -20.93
CA LYS A 397 -19.74 28.11 -21.54
C LYS A 397 -18.70 29.20 -21.25
N TYR A 398 -18.34 29.37 -19.98
CA TYR A 398 -17.36 30.36 -19.55
C TYR A 398 -15.97 30.18 -20.18
N LEU A 399 -15.50 28.93 -20.35
CA LEU A 399 -14.21 28.70 -21.01
C LEU A 399 -14.22 28.95 -22.53
N LYS A 400 -15.36 28.80 -23.20
CA LYS A 400 -15.50 29.10 -24.64
C LYS A 400 -15.46 30.60 -24.89
N GLU A 401 -16.13 31.38 -24.05
CA GLU A 401 -16.09 32.85 -24.08
C GLU A 401 -14.66 33.39 -23.93
N MET A 402 -13.85 32.74 -23.10
CA MET A 402 -12.44 33.10 -22.93
C MET A 402 -11.54 32.79 -24.13
N LYS A 403 -11.71 31.64 -24.80
CA LYS A 403 -10.90 31.31 -25.99
C LYS A 403 -11.12 32.31 -27.12
N ASN A 404 -12.30 32.92 -27.19
CA ASN A 404 -12.60 33.99 -28.14
C ASN A 404 -11.95 35.33 -27.76
N GLN A 405 -11.54 35.53 -26.50
CA GLN A 405 -10.79 36.71 -26.03
C GLN A 405 -9.27 36.52 -26.04
N THR A 406 -8.75 35.29 -25.97
CA THR A 406 -7.31 34.99 -25.88
C THR A 406 -6.74 34.42 -27.19
N ASN A 407 -6.87 35.16 -28.29
CA ASN A 407 -6.04 34.98 -29.49
C ASN A 407 -4.74 35.81 -29.42
N GLU A 408 -4.31 36.24 -28.24
CA GLU A 408 -2.96 36.77 -28.01
C GLU A 408 -2.04 35.66 -27.49
N SER A 409 -0.95 35.43 -28.23
CA SER A 409 0.07 34.42 -27.96
C SER A 409 0.69 34.52 -26.56
N ILE A 410 0.59 33.44 -25.78
CA ILE A 410 1.34 33.25 -24.54
C ILE A 410 2.81 33.03 -24.90
N ASN A 411 3.62 34.09 -24.88
CA ASN A 411 5.06 33.97 -24.95
C ASN A 411 5.58 33.52 -23.58
N ASN A 412 6.00 32.25 -23.48
CA ASN A 412 6.70 31.69 -22.33
C ASN A 412 8.08 32.35 -22.18
N ILE A 413 8.14 33.48 -21.46
CA ILE A 413 9.40 34.04 -20.98
C ILE A 413 9.62 33.48 -19.58
N SER A 414 10.72 32.77 -19.38
CA SER A 414 11.08 32.30 -18.06
C SER A 414 11.72 33.39 -17.22
N ILE A 415 11.29 33.46 -15.97
CA ILE A 415 11.72 34.46 -14.99
C ILE A 415 13.26 34.44 -14.84
N GLN A 416 13.90 33.26 -14.91
CA GLN A 416 15.36 33.11 -14.81
C GLN A 416 16.15 33.64 -16.03
N LYS A 417 15.61 33.62 -17.25
CA LYS A 417 16.26 34.26 -18.41
C LYS A 417 16.20 35.78 -18.30
N TRP A 418 15.10 36.29 -17.74
CA TRP A 418 14.88 37.72 -17.50
C TRP A 418 15.74 38.28 -16.35
N ILE A 419 16.06 37.45 -15.35
CA ILE A 419 16.97 37.78 -14.23
C ILE A 419 18.42 37.95 -14.69
N ASN A 420 18.86 37.20 -15.70
CA ASN A 420 20.23 37.28 -16.19
C ASN A 420 20.44 38.42 -17.21
N ASP A 421 19.38 38.86 -17.91
CA ASP A 421 19.49 39.78 -19.06
C ASP A 421 18.70 41.11 -18.89
N SER A 422 18.13 41.44 -17.71
CA SER A 422 17.42 42.72 -17.51
C SER A 422 17.60 43.37 -16.13
N CYS A 423 17.52 44.71 -16.12
CA CYS A 423 17.65 45.64 -14.99
C CYS A 423 16.57 45.48 -13.88
N CYS A 424 15.73 44.43 -13.92
CA CYS A 424 14.65 44.20 -12.96
C CYS A 424 15.05 43.32 -11.75
N VAL A 425 16.35 43.11 -11.53
CA VAL A 425 16.87 42.27 -10.43
C VAL A 425 16.36 42.73 -9.04
N ASN A 426 15.95 43.99 -8.90
CA ASN A 426 15.41 44.57 -7.65
C ASN A 426 13.95 45.09 -7.77
N VAL A 427 13.18 44.68 -8.78
CA VAL A 427 11.78 45.11 -8.96
C VAL A 427 10.80 43.98 -8.68
N ILE A 428 9.94 44.22 -7.68
CA ILE A 428 8.88 43.36 -7.16
C ILE A 428 7.99 42.81 -8.30
N MET A 429 7.82 41.48 -8.33
CA MET A 429 7.19 40.68 -9.41
C MET A 429 5.68 40.86 -9.61
N ASN A 430 5.13 42.07 -9.43
CA ASN A 430 3.77 42.42 -9.88
C ASN A 430 3.67 43.81 -10.54
N LYS A 431 4.75 44.60 -10.62
CA LYS A 431 4.75 45.90 -11.35
C LYS A 431 5.25 45.81 -12.80
N CYS A 432 6.05 44.80 -13.15
CA CYS A 432 6.55 44.63 -14.52
C CYS A 432 5.48 44.18 -15.52
N PHE A 433 4.32 43.70 -15.07
CA PHE A 433 3.24 43.23 -15.95
C PHE A 433 2.52 44.38 -16.69
N LEU A 434 2.73 45.65 -16.29
CA LEU A 434 2.08 46.81 -16.90
C LEU A 434 2.70 47.30 -18.23
N CYS A 435 3.80 46.71 -18.70
CA CYS A 435 4.45 47.13 -19.95
C CYS A 435 4.00 46.39 -21.21
N LYS A 436 2.92 45.60 -21.16
CA LYS A 436 2.43 44.91 -22.35
C LYS A 436 0.90 44.96 -22.45
N LYS A 437 0.39 46.03 -23.05
CA LYS A 437 -0.96 46.04 -23.61
C LYS A 437 -0.98 46.90 -24.88
N ASN A 438 -1.62 46.34 -25.91
CA ASN A 438 -1.82 46.84 -27.27
C ASN A 438 -0.74 46.43 -28.28
N ILE A 439 -0.73 45.14 -28.63
CA ILE A 439 -0.32 44.73 -29.98
C ILE A 439 -1.31 43.69 -30.48
N LEU A 440 -2.41 44.14 -31.06
CA LEU A 440 -2.90 43.73 -32.38
C LEU A 440 -4.24 44.41 -32.61
N ASP A 441 -4.25 45.47 -33.42
CA ASP A 441 -5.22 45.55 -34.51
C ASP A 441 -4.68 46.47 -35.59
N ASN A 442 -4.54 45.87 -36.77
CA ASN A 442 -4.19 46.44 -38.07
C ASN A 442 -2.79 47.02 -38.26
N ALA A 443 -2.04 46.28 -39.08
CA ALA A 443 -0.88 46.75 -39.80
C ALA A 443 -1.25 48.00 -40.62
N GLU A 444 -0.60 49.12 -40.31
CA GLU A 444 0.21 49.90 -41.24
C GLU A 444 0.73 51.17 -40.53
N MET A 445 1.98 51.51 -40.83
CA MET A 445 2.74 52.71 -40.43
C MET A 445 3.29 52.80 -38.99
N GLU A 446 4.62 52.72 -38.94
CA GLU A 446 5.49 53.19 -37.88
C GLU A 446 5.09 54.57 -37.35
N THR A 447 4.66 54.66 -36.08
CA THR A 447 4.93 55.84 -35.25
C THR A 447 5.15 55.42 -33.79
N SER A 448 6.26 55.89 -33.23
CA SER A 448 6.78 55.60 -31.90
C SER A 448 5.86 56.13 -30.77
N ILE A 449 5.13 55.26 -30.09
CA ILE A 449 4.47 55.58 -28.81
C ILE A 449 5.45 55.29 -27.66
N CYS A 450 6.38 56.21 -27.45
CA CYS A 450 7.04 56.47 -26.17
C CYS A 450 7.59 57.90 -26.17
N LYS A 451 6.71 58.90 -26.38
CA LYS A 451 6.94 60.28 -25.92
C LYS A 451 5.95 60.60 -24.80
N LEU A 452 6.11 59.93 -23.66
CA LEU A 452 5.72 60.55 -22.40
C LEU A 452 6.84 61.53 -22.02
N THR A 453 6.47 62.77 -21.78
CA THR A 453 7.35 63.86 -21.35
C THR A 453 8.20 63.45 -20.14
N SER A 454 9.52 63.62 -20.28
CA SER A 454 10.60 63.19 -19.38
C SER A 454 10.57 63.73 -17.95
N LYS A 455 9.55 64.47 -17.53
CA LYS A 455 9.47 65.05 -16.18
C LYS A 455 8.86 64.13 -15.12
N LYS A 456 8.21 63.02 -15.50
CA LYS A 456 7.61 62.06 -14.53
C LYS A 456 8.41 60.77 -14.31
N LEU A 457 9.50 60.55 -15.05
CA LEU A 457 10.34 59.35 -14.90
C LEU A 457 11.52 59.53 -13.92
N ASN A 458 11.86 60.77 -13.54
CA ASN A 458 13.01 61.08 -12.68
C ASN A 458 12.89 60.58 -11.24
N HIS A 459 11.69 60.14 -10.81
CA HIS A 459 11.50 59.54 -9.48
C HIS A 459 11.59 58.01 -9.46
N VAL A 460 11.76 57.37 -10.62
CA VAL A 460 11.69 55.89 -10.73
C VAL A 460 13.03 55.24 -11.07
N CYS A 461 13.93 55.93 -11.78
CA CYS A 461 15.24 55.39 -12.15
C CYS A 461 16.35 55.93 -11.22
N LYS A 462 17.21 55.04 -10.72
CA LYS A 462 18.43 55.44 -9.98
C LYS A 462 19.59 55.60 -10.95
N SER A 463 20.60 56.38 -10.56
CA SER A 463 21.80 56.71 -11.35
C SER A 463 22.71 55.52 -11.70
N SER A 464 22.27 54.29 -11.42
CA SER A 464 22.98 53.03 -11.64
C SER A 464 22.35 52.15 -12.74
N ASP A 465 21.26 52.60 -13.37
CA ASP A 465 20.49 51.78 -14.29
C ASP A 465 21.06 51.88 -15.73
N ILE A 466 21.62 50.78 -16.25
CA ILE A 466 22.18 50.68 -17.61
C ILE A 466 21.27 49.78 -18.46
N PHE A 467 20.88 50.26 -19.64
CA PHE A 467 20.09 49.50 -20.61
C PHE A 467 20.96 49.08 -21.80
N LYS A 468 20.85 47.81 -22.22
CA LYS A 468 21.46 47.31 -23.47
C LYS A 468 20.37 46.98 -24.47
N PHE A 469 20.51 47.52 -25.68
CA PHE A 469 19.73 47.12 -26.85
C PHE A 469 20.65 46.59 -27.94
N LEU A 470 20.14 45.63 -28.71
CA LEU A 470 20.79 45.09 -29.90
C LEU A 470 20.01 45.59 -31.11
N VAL A 471 20.59 46.51 -31.87
CA VAL A 471 20.03 46.96 -33.15
C VAL A 471 20.66 46.09 -34.23
N MET A 472 19.84 45.32 -34.95
CA MET A 472 20.27 44.69 -36.20
C MET A 472 20.06 45.67 -37.36
N GLN A 473 21.08 46.46 -37.64
CA GLN A 473 21.29 47.02 -38.98
C GLN A 473 22.76 46.87 -39.34
N ASN A 474 23.02 45.87 -40.19
CA ASN A 474 24.28 45.55 -40.87
C ASN A 474 25.56 45.42 -40.02
N LEU A 475 26.47 44.61 -40.56
CA LEU A 475 27.69 44.19 -39.89
C LEU A 475 28.58 45.39 -39.51
N GLN A 476 29.10 45.31 -38.27
CA GLN A 476 30.18 46.11 -37.69
C GLN A 476 29.84 47.52 -37.20
N GLN A 477 29.16 47.62 -36.05
CA GLN A 477 29.63 48.40 -34.88
C GLN A 477 28.70 48.21 -33.68
N LYS A 478 29.24 47.77 -32.53
CA LYS A 478 28.56 47.79 -31.24
C LYS A 478 28.77 49.17 -30.62
N ARG A 479 27.70 49.89 -30.28
CA ARG A 479 27.79 51.03 -29.36
C ARG A 479 26.82 50.85 -28.21
N GLU A 480 27.32 51.10 -27.01
CA GLU A 480 26.57 51.14 -25.76
C GLU A 480 26.28 52.62 -25.47
N ILE A 481 25.01 52.97 -25.21
CA ILE A 481 24.64 54.34 -24.82
C ILE A 481 24.03 54.26 -23.43
N CYS A 482 24.64 54.96 -22.48
CA CYS A 482 24.13 55.15 -21.13
C CYS A 482 23.15 56.34 -21.12
N CYS A 483 22.29 56.43 -20.09
CA CYS A 483 21.48 57.61 -19.79
C CYS A 483 22.37 58.79 -19.33
N ASN A 484 23.23 59.27 -20.23
CA ASN A 484 23.91 60.56 -20.20
C ASN A 484 24.64 60.70 -21.52
N GLU A 485 23.99 61.24 -22.55
CA GLU A 485 24.67 62.12 -23.51
C GLU A 485 23.70 63.21 -23.96
N ASP A 486 24.18 64.44 -23.85
CA ASP A 486 23.44 65.66 -24.14
C ASP A 486 23.10 65.84 -25.63
N HIS A 487 21.92 66.44 -25.84
CA HIS A 487 21.45 67.21 -27.00
C HIS A 487 22.18 67.07 -28.35
N ILE A 488 21.52 66.37 -29.30
CA ILE A 488 21.63 66.72 -30.72
C ILE A 488 20.23 66.80 -31.35
N THR A 489 19.80 68.03 -31.62
CA THR A 489 18.63 68.41 -32.40
C THR A 489 18.79 68.05 -33.87
N ILE A 490 17.81 67.36 -34.47
CA ILE A 490 17.61 67.36 -35.93
C ILE A 490 16.13 67.64 -36.23
N LYS A 491 15.92 68.78 -36.91
CA LYS A 491 14.68 69.26 -37.53
C LYS A 491 14.30 68.39 -38.73
N TYR A 492 13.00 68.19 -38.97
CA TYR A 492 12.35 68.17 -40.30
C TYR A 492 10.83 68.22 -40.03
N GLU A 493 10.22 69.39 -40.13
CA GLU A 493 9.54 69.97 -41.30
C GLU A 493 8.18 69.34 -41.65
N GLU A 494 7.25 70.26 -41.86
CA GLU A 494 5.80 70.10 -41.98
C GLU A 494 5.38 69.29 -43.20
N ARG A 495 4.20 68.64 -43.13
CA ARG A 495 3.10 68.91 -44.07
C ARG A 495 1.80 68.16 -43.74
N PHE A 496 0.75 68.98 -43.65
CA PHE A 496 -0.65 68.76 -44.06
C PHE A 496 -1.67 68.00 -43.18
N LYS A 497 -2.55 68.85 -42.62
CA LYS A 497 -4.04 68.85 -42.72
C LYS A 497 -4.85 67.88 -41.85
N THR A 498 -5.20 68.41 -40.66
CA THR A 498 -6.56 68.65 -40.17
C THR A 498 -7.66 67.61 -40.48
N LYS A 499 -8.14 66.96 -39.41
CA LYS A 499 -9.52 67.16 -38.92
C LYS A 499 -9.61 66.78 -37.44
N SER A 500 -9.97 67.77 -36.65
CA SER A 500 -10.24 67.69 -35.22
C SER A 500 -11.45 66.81 -34.93
N GLN A 501 -11.29 65.76 -34.12
CA GLN A 501 -12.35 65.32 -33.21
C GLN A 501 -11.77 65.23 -31.80
N LYS A 502 -12.33 66.06 -30.93
CA LYS A 502 -11.99 66.24 -29.52
C LYS A 502 -12.06 64.89 -28.79
N TYR A 503 -10.91 64.35 -28.37
CA TYR A 503 -10.90 63.39 -27.27
C TYR A 503 -11.24 64.14 -25.99
N LYS A 504 -12.47 63.93 -25.49
CA LYS A 504 -12.81 64.23 -24.10
C LYS A 504 -11.98 63.30 -23.23
N ILE A 505 -11.07 63.89 -22.46
CA ILE A 505 -10.50 63.28 -21.26
C ILE A 505 -11.67 63.14 -20.27
N SER A 506 -12.14 61.93 -20.01
CA SER A 506 -13.09 61.67 -18.91
C SER A 506 -12.37 60.92 -17.79
N ALA A 507 -12.10 61.66 -16.71
CA ALA A 507 -11.60 61.19 -15.44
C ALA A 507 -12.68 60.52 -14.57
N PHE A 508 -13.47 59.61 -15.15
CA PHE A 508 -14.44 58.80 -14.41
C PHE A 508 -14.44 57.39 -14.98
N ILE A 509 -13.90 56.44 -14.21
CA ILE A 509 -13.95 55.01 -14.50
C ILE A 509 -15.42 54.60 -14.46
N THR A 510 -15.97 54.26 -15.61
CA THR A 510 -17.30 53.64 -15.72
C THR A 510 -17.24 52.25 -15.09
N LYS A 511 -18.36 51.80 -14.50
CA LYS A 511 -18.51 50.53 -13.76
C LYS A 511 -17.98 49.27 -14.48
N GLU A 512 -17.77 49.32 -15.79
CA GLU A 512 -17.36 48.17 -16.61
C GLU A 512 -15.84 47.97 -16.68
N GLU A 513 -15.01 48.94 -16.27
CA GLU A 513 -13.54 48.84 -16.32
C GLU A 513 -12.86 48.70 -14.96
N ASP A 514 -13.63 48.65 -13.85
CA ASP A 514 -13.08 48.48 -12.51
C ASP A 514 -12.83 47.00 -12.18
N ILE A 515 -11.56 46.60 -12.26
CA ILE A 515 -11.06 45.24 -11.97
C ILE A 515 -11.27 44.87 -10.48
N GLN A 516 -11.47 45.85 -9.59
CA GLN A 516 -11.72 45.64 -8.16
C GLN A 516 -13.21 45.73 -7.80
N SER A 517 -14.09 45.94 -8.77
CA SER A 517 -15.53 45.93 -8.53
C SER A 517 -15.99 44.56 -7.97
N ALA A 518 -17.05 44.58 -7.16
CA ALA A 518 -17.61 43.37 -6.56
C ALA A 518 -18.03 42.34 -7.64
N ASP A 519 -18.54 42.82 -8.77
CA ASP A 519 -18.95 41.97 -9.90
C ASP A 519 -17.74 41.35 -10.60
N ALA A 520 -16.66 42.12 -10.84
CA ALA A 520 -15.41 41.59 -11.41
C ALA A 520 -14.76 40.54 -10.50
N ILE A 521 -14.77 40.77 -9.17
CA ILE A 521 -14.26 39.79 -8.19
C ILE A 521 -15.10 38.51 -8.19
N LYS A 522 -16.43 38.66 -8.24
CA LYS A 522 -17.35 37.52 -8.31
C LYS A 522 -17.14 36.71 -9.58
N GLU A 523 -16.96 37.37 -10.72
CA GLU A 523 -16.65 36.72 -12.00
C GLU A 523 -15.28 36.02 -11.96
N ALA A 524 -14.24 36.68 -11.44
CA ALA A 524 -12.92 36.09 -11.27
C ALA A 524 -12.95 34.86 -10.35
N HIS A 525 -13.74 34.91 -9.27
CA HIS A 525 -13.96 33.78 -8.37
C HIS A 525 -14.66 32.61 -9.08
N LEU A 526 -15.72 32.88 -9.86
CA LEU A 526 -16.42 31.86 -10.65
C LEU A 526 -15.49 31.23 -11.69
N LYS A 527 -14.72 32.04 -12.41
CA LYS A 527 -13.72 31.61 -13.39
C LYS A 527 -12.65 30.71 -12.76
N PHE A 528 -12.12 31.11 -11.61
CA PHE A 528 -11.17 30.29 -10.85
C PHE A 528 -11.77 28.94 -10.44
N ASN A 529 -12.99 28.95 -9.90
CA ASN A 529 -13.71 27.73 -9.52
C ASN A 529 -13.98 26.81 -10.72
N CYS A 530 -14.34 27.35 -11.88
CA CYS A 530 -14.55 26.58 -13.10
C CYS A 530 -13.24 26.02 -13.67
N LYS A 531 -12.15 26.79 -13.64
CA LYS A 531 -10.80 26.30 -13.99
C LYS A 531 -10.42 25.12 -13.10
N ARG A 532 -10.61 25.23 -11.78
CA ARG A 532 -10.35 24.14 -10.81
C ARG A 532 -11.21 22.91 -11.08
N TRP A 533 -12.51 23.12 -11.33
CA TRP A 533 -13.46 22.05 -11.62
C TRP A 533 -13.10 21.23 -12.86
N ILE A 534 -12.78 21.90 -13.97
CA ILE A 534 -12.41 21.24 -15.23
C ILE A 534 -11.04 20.55 -15.12
N THR A 535 -10.12 21.17 -14.38
CA THR A 535 -8.83 20.56 -14.04
C THR A 535 -9.03 19.28 -13.21
N GLY A 536 -10.00 19.28 -12.29
CA GLY A 536 -10.47 18.10 -11.56
C GLY A 536 -10.96 16.98 -12.47
N ASN A 537 -11.84 17.29 -13.43
CA ASN A 537 -12.34 16.32 -14.41
C ASN A 537 -11.22 15.72 -15.27
N LYS A 538 -10.17 16.51 -15.58
CA LYS A 538 -9.00 16.04 -16.33
C LYS A 538 -8.13 15.09 -15.50
N TYR A 539 -8.03 15.32 -14.19
CA TYR A 539 -7.27 14.46 -13.29
C TYR A 539 -7.94 13.09 -13.13
N HIS A 540 -9.22 13.06 -12.77
CA HIS A 540 -9.99 11.83 -12.68
C HIS A 540 -11.48 12.08 -12.86
N GLN A 541 -12.15 11.24 -13.64
CA GLN A 541 -13.59 11.33 -13.84
C GLN A 541 -14.34 11.10 -12.52
N PRO A 542 -15.46 11.80 -12.28
CA PRO A 542 -16.28 11.57 -11.09
C PRO A 542 -16.87 10.16 -11.13
N ILE A 543 -16.81 9.47 -9.99
CA ILE A 543 -17.44 8.17 -9.81
C ILE A 543 -18.65 8.36 -8.92
N PHE A 544 -19.78 7.84 -9.35
CA PHE A 544 -21.05 7.89 -8.63
C PHE A 544 -21.47 6.48 -8.20
N PRO A 545 -22.15 6.33 -7.06
CA PRO A 545 -22.82 5.08 -6.72
C PRO A 545 -23.81 4.66 -7.81
N ARG A 546 -23.84 3.38 -8.17
CA ARG A 546 -24.74 2.82 -9.20
C ARG A 546 -26.11 2.49 -8.61
N ASP A 547 -26.83 3.52 -8.18
CA ASP A 547 -28.17 3.36 -7.66
C ASP A 547 -29.17 3.12 -8.81
N LYS A 548 -29.80 1.94 -8.87
CA LYS A 548 -30.94 1.69 -9.77
C LYS A 548 -32.23 2.10 -9.06
N LEU A 549 -33.14 2.74 -9.81
CA LEU A 549 -34.45 3.18 -9.32
C LEU A 549 -35.37 2.03 -8.87
N GLU A 550 -35.08 0.80 -9.30
CA GLU A 550 -35.91 -0.40 -9.08
C GLU A 550 -35.64 -1.11 -7.75
N HIS A 551 -34.61 -0.72 -6.99
CA HIS A 551 -34.28 -1.40 -5.74
C HIS A 551 -35.23 -0.96 -4.61
N PRO A 552 -35.74 -1.91 -3.79
CA PRO A 552 -36.58 -1.57 -2.65
C PRO A 552 -35.76 -0.73 -1.65
N ASN A 553 -36.45 0.17 -0.95
CA ASN A 553 -35.86 1.03 0.06
C ASN A 553 -35.54 0.18 1.30
N ILE A 554 -34.39 -0.49 1.29
CA ILE A 554 -33.92 -1.32 2.41
C ILE A 554 -33.28 -0.40 3.45
N ASN A 555 -33.70 -0.57 4.69
CA ASN A 555 -33.07 0.06 5.85
C ASN A 555 -32.11 -0.92 6.53
N LEU A 556 -31.14 -0.37 7.25
CA LEU A 556 -30.31 -1.18 8.16
C LEU A 556 -31.21 -1.89 9.16
N THR A 557 -30.92 -3.17 9.39
CA THR A 557 -31.72 -3.99 10.30
C THR A 557 -31.57 -3.50 11.74
N LYS A 558 -32.65 -3.55 12.54
CA LYS A 558 -32.58 -3.22 13.98
C LYS A 558 -31.58 -4.09 14.75
N SER A 559 -31.16 -5.22 14.18
CA SER A 559 -30.09 -6.08 14.71
C SER A 559 -28.73 -5.41 14.78
N VAL A 560 -28.45 -4.42 13.91
CA VAL A 560 -27.18 -3.66 13.93
C VAL A 560 -26.91 -3.03 15.30
N CYS A 561 -27.95 -2.45 15.92
CA CYS A 561 -27.84 -1.83 17.24
C CYS A 561 -27.85 -2.84 18.41
N LYS A 562 -28.12 -4.11 18.13
CA LYS A 562 -28.16 -5.19 19.13
C LYS A 562 -26.89 -6.03 19.15
N THR A 563 -26.04 -5.93 18.13
CA THR A 563 -24.81 -6.72 18.06
C THR A 563 -23.70 -6.11 18.90
N ASN A 564 -23.01 -6.93 19.69
CA ASN A 564 -21.82 -6.52 20.46
C ASN A 564 -20.57 -6.28 19.59
N LYS A 565 -20.65 -6.49 18.27
CA LYS A 565 -19.57 -6.21 17.32
C LYS A 565 -19.86 -4.92 16.57
N THR A 566 -19.12 -3.85 16.88
CA THR A 566 -19.17 -2.60 16.12
C THR A 566 -18.28 -2.67 14.89
N LEU A 567 -18.81 -2.34 13.73
CA LEU A 567 -18.07 -2.30 12.46
C LEU A 567 -17.48 -0.91 12.24
N THR A 568 -16.16 -0.78 12.21
CA THR A 568 -15.49 0.50 11.90
C THR A 568 -15.46 0.72 10.39
N LEU A 569 -15.86 1.91 9.92
CA LEU A 569 -15.94 2.22 8.49
C LEU A 569 -14.76 3.12 8.07
N ILE A 570 -13.93 2.66 7.13
CA ILE A 570 -12.74 3.37 6.69
C ILE A 570 -12.72 3.49 5.16
N ALA A 571 -12.46 4.69 4.64
CA ALA A 571 -12.21 4.94 3.22
C ALA A 571 -10.72 5.13 2.94
N ILE A 572 -10.24 4.57 1.84
CA ILE A 572 -8.84 4.66 1.38
C ILE A 572 -8.81 5.05 -0.10
N ASP A 573 -7.90 5.94 -0.47
CA ASP A 573 -7.72 6.36 -1.87
C ASP A 573 -7.16 5.22 -2.73
N SER A 574 -7.99 4.68 -3.61
CA SER A 574 -7.61 3.57 -4.49
C SER A 574 -6.63 3.97 -5.60
N LEU A 575 -6.40 5.25 -5.86
CA LEU A 575 -5.40 5.67 -6.85
C LEU A 575 -3.97 5.54 -6.31
N HIS A 576 -3.77 5.89 -5.04
CA HIS A 576 -2.45 5.90 -4.39
C HIS A 576 -2.17 4.61 -3.62
N TYR A 577 -3.20 4.02 -3.01
CA TYR A 577 -3.09 2.91 -2.06
C TYR A 577 -3.68 1.60 -2.58
N TYR A 578 -3.74 1.41 -3.91
CA TYR A 578 -4.31 0.21 -4.54
C TYR A 578 -3.66 -1.09 -4.09
N TYR A 579 -2.38 -1.05 -3.71
CA TYR A 579 -1.61 -2.22 -3.29
C TYR A 579 -2.15 -2.87 -2.01
N PHE A 580 -2.87 -2.13 -1.15
CA PHE A 580 -3.55 -2.74 0.00
C PHE A 580 -4.68 -3.66 -0.45
N ALA A 581 -5.49 -3.24 -1.41
CA ALA A 581 -6.52 -4.11 -1.98
C ALA A 581 -5.91 -5.27 -2.76
N GLU A 582 -4.78 -5.07 -3.46
CA GLU A 582 -4.03 -6.16 -4.07
C GLU A 582 -3.42 -7.13 -3.05
N ALA A 583 -3.14 -6.71 -1.82
CA ALA A 583 -2.76 -7.64 -0.76
C ALA A 583 -3.94 -8.54 -0.37
N LEU A 584 -5.17 -8.00 -0.42
CA LEU A 584 -6.42 -8.67 -0.04
C LEU A 584 -7.08 -9.50 -1.16
N GLY A 585 -6.41 -9.74 -2.28
CA GLY A 585 -7.03 -10.52 -3.37
C GLY A 585 -7.73 -9.71 -4.45
N ILE A 586 -7.67 -8.37 -4.42
CA ILE A 586 -8.52 -7.52 -5.24
C ILE A 586 -7.69 -6.70 -6.23
N ASP A 587 -7.87 -6.99 -7.51
CA ASP A 587 -7.25 -6.23 -8.60
C ASP A 587 -8.13 -5.01 -8.97
N LEU A 588 -7.89 -3.90 -8.27
CA LEU A 588 -8.62 -2.65 -8.49
C LEU A 588 -8.41 -2.06 -9.89
N LEU A 589 -7.29 -2.38 -10.54
CA LEU A 589 -6.94 -1.82 -11.84
C LEU A 589 -7.71 -2.46 -12.99
N LYS A 590 -8.24 -3.68 -12.79
CA LYS A 590 -9.19 -4.31 -13.71
C LYS A 590 -10.62 -3.75 -13.57
N LYS A 591 -10.97 -3.22 -12.40
CA LYS A 591 -12.29 -2.61 -12.18
C LYS A 591 -12.33 -1.23 -12.82
N LYS A 592 -13.38 -0.94 -13.61
CA LYS A 592 -13.57 0.36 -14.29
C LYS A 592 -13.53 1.54 -13.30
N ASP A 593 -14.27 1.41 -12.20
CA ASP A 593 -14.45 2.49 -11.22
C ASP A 593 -13.39 2.44 -10.11
N LYS A 594 -12.40 1.52 -10.19
CA LYS A 594 -11.36 1.30 -9.18
C LYS A 594 -11.90 1.31 -7.74
N THR A 595 -13.12 0.81 -7.56
CA THR A 595 -13.84 0.81 -6.29
C THR A 595 -14.04 -0.62 -5.80
N ALA A 596 -13.76 -0.88 -4.52
CA ALA A 596 -14.02 -2.16 -3.88
C ALA A 596 -14.32 -1.98 -2.40
N ILE A 597 -15.12 -2.90 -1.87
CA ILE A 597 -15.45 -2.95 -0.45
C ILE A 597 -15.05 -4.30 0.12
N VAL A 598 -14.42 -4.25 1.30
CA VAL A 598 -13.98 -5.42 2.04
C VAL A 598 -14.32 -5.25 3.50
N ILE A 599 -14.87 -6.27 4.13
CA ILE A 599 -14.91 -6.37 5.60
C ILE A 599 -13.77 -7.29 6.03
N LEU A 600 -12.93 -6.81 6.94
CA LEU A 600 -11.86 -7.58 7.57
C LEU A 600 -12.20 -7.79 9.04
N ASP A 601 -12.37 -9.04 9.44
CA ASP A 601 -12.52 -9.45 10.84
C ASP A 601 -11.24 -10.15 11.28
N VAL A 602 -10.41 -9.42 12.04
CA VAL A 602 -9.11 -9.91 12.49
C VAL A 602 -9.26 -11.03 13.53
N ALA A 603 -10.31 -10.98 14.36
CA ALA A 603 -10.52 -11.98 15.39
C ALA A 603 -10.88 -13.36 14.81
N HIS A 604 -11.53 -13.39 13.65
CA HIS A 604 -11.91 -14.63 12.94
C HIS A 604 -10.96 -14.95 11.78
N GLU A 605 -9.89 -14.17 11.60
CA GLU A 605 -8.97 -14.25 10.45
C GLU A 605 -9.71 -14.35 9.11
N SER A 606 -10.82 -13.61 8.98
CA SER A 606 -11.72 -13.72 7.84
C SER A 606 -11.84 -12.38 7.11
N GLN A 607 -11.91 -12.48 5.79
CA GLN A 607 -12.18 -11.35 4.91
C GLN A 607 -13.43 -11.64 4.10
N TYR A 608 -14.22 -10.61 3.82
CA TYR A 608 -15.43 -10.69 3.02
C TYR A 608 -15.36 -9.61 1.95
N VAL A 609 -15.39 -10.02 0.67
CA VAL A 609 -15.27 -9.09 -0.45
C VAL A 609 -16.63 -8.92 -1.13
N MET A 610 -17.07 -7.68 -1.29
CA MET A 610 -18.29 -7.38 -2.04
C MET A 610 -18.04 -7.53 -3.54
N GLN A 611 -18.77 -8.45 -4.19
CA GLN A 611 -18.64 -8.74 -5.63
C GLN A 611 -19.51 -7.84 -6.52
N GLU A 612 -20.63 -7.37 -5.97
CA GLU A 612 -21.60 -6.55 -6.69
C GLU A 612 -21.08 -5.12 -6.92
N ASP A 613 -21.73 -4.42 -7.84
CA ASP A 613 -21.45 -3.01 -8.07
C ASP A 613 -21.76 -2.17 -6.83
N PHE A 614 -20.99 -1.09 -6.64
CA PHE A 614 -21.16 -0.21 -5.49
C PHE A 614 -22.43 0.64 -5.62
N SER A 615 -23.39 0.40 -4.73
CA SER A 615 -24.66 1.12 -4.63
C SER A 615 -25.12 1.17 -3.17
N ARG A 616 -26.13 2.00 -2.86
CA ARG A 616 -26.72 2.03 -1.51
C ARG A 616 -27.31 0.67 -1.12
N TYR A 617 -28.05 0.04 -2.04
CA TYR A 617 -28.72 -1.23 -1.81
C TYR A 617 -27.73 -2.35 -1.50
N THR A 618 -26.74 -2.54 -2.37
CA THR A 618 -25.74 -3.60 -2.26
C THR A 618 -24.89 -3.46 -1.00
N LEU A 619 -24.51 -2.24 -0.62
CA LEU A 619 -23.78 -1.99 0.62
C LEU A 619 -24.59 -2.30 1.88
N ILE A 620 -25.87 -1.91 1.94
CA ILE A 620 -26.74 -2.21 3.09
C ILE A 620 -26.99 -3.72 3.20
N GLN A 621 -27.25 -4.39 2.09
CA GLN A 621 -27.40 -5.85 2.05
C GLN A 621 -26.12 -6.56 2.52
N PHE A 622 -24.96 -6.08 2.08
CA PHE A 622 -23.67 -6.62 2.49
C PHE A 622 -23.43 -6.48 4.00
N ILE A 623 -23.70 -5.31 4.58
CA ILE A 623 -23.60 -5.08 6.04
C ILE A 623 -24.60 -5.94 6.81
N ASN A 624 -25.86 -6.01 6.37
CA ASN A 624 -26.88 -6.83 7.02
C ASN A 624 -26.49 -8.32 7.00
N ASN A 625 -26.08 -8.84 5.84
CA ASN A 625 -25.64 -10.24 5.70
C ASN A 625 -24.41 -10.54 6.56
N TYR A 626 -23.49 -9.58 6.70
CA TYR A 626 -22.34 -9.72 7.59
C TYR A 626 -22.80 -9.81 9.06
N THR A 627 -23.64 -8.87 9.52
CA THR A 627 -24.12 -8.85 10.91
C THR A 627 -24.95 -10.09 11.28
N GLN A 628 -25.60 -10.72 10.30
CA GLN A 628 -26.37 -11.95 10.47
C GLN A 628 -25.53 -13.24 10.30
N GLY A 629 -24.26 -13.12 9.91
CA GLY A 629 -23.37 -14.28 9.69
C GLY A 629 -23.65 -15.07 8.40
N PHE A 630 -24.38 -14.50 7.45
CA PHE A 630 -24.71 -15.16 6.17
C PHE A 630 -23.59 -15.06 5.13
N LEU A 631 -22.61 -14.17 5.33
CA LEU A 631 -21.49 -14.05 4.40
C LEU A 631 -20.48 -15.20 4.58
N GLN A 632 -20.02 -15.75 3.46
CA GLN A 632 -18.94 -16.72 3.43
C GLN A 632 -17.59 -15.99 3.32
N ARG A 633 -16.59 -16.49 4.06
CA ARG A 633 -15.22 -15.95 3.99
C ARG A 633 -14.68 -16.06 2.56
N THR A 634 -14.04 -15.00 2.09
CA THR A 634 -13.37 -14.95 0.79
C THR A 634 -11.91 -15.38 0.95
N LEU A 635 -11.49 -16.41 0.23
CA LEU A 635 -10.09 -16.82 0.18
C LEU A 635 -9.45 -16.25 -1.07
N ARG A 636 -8.25 -15.67 -0.95
CA ARG A 636 -7.51 -15.14 -2.09
C ARG A 636 -7.06 -16.26 -2.99
N SER A 637 -7.40 -16.19 -4.28
CA SER A 637 -7.02 -17.17 -5.30
C SER A 637 -6.12 -16.50 -6.33
N ASN A 638 -4.87 -16.98 -6.44
CA ASN A 638 -3.86 -16.58 -7.42
C ASN A 638 -3.83 -15.07 -7.71
N ASN A 639 -3.40 -14.30 -6.72
CA ASN A 639 -3.46 -12.87 -6.89
C ASN A 639 -2.41 -12.37 -7.89
N SER A 640 -2.89 -11.55 -8.82
CA SER A 640 -2.12 -10.96 -9.91
C SER A 640 -1.15 -9.89 -9.37
N ARG A 641 -0.14 -10.23 -8.56
CA ARG A 641 0.98 -9.30 -8.36
C ARG A 641 1.63 -9.12 -9.74
N ARG A 642 1.34 -7.98 -10.39
CA ARG A 642 1.76 -7.65 -11.77
C ARG A 642 3.23 -7.92 -12.04
N PHE A 643 4.07 -7.73 -11.03
CA PHE A 643 5.50 -7.98 -11.10
C PHE A 643 5.84 -9.45 -11.39
N VAL A 644 5.05 -10.40 -10.92
CA VAL A 644 5.24 -11.84 -11.18
C VAL A 644 4.61 -12.24 -12.52
N GLN A 645 3.51 -11.61 -12.92
CA GLN A 645 2.85 -11.92 -14.20
C GLN A 645 3.70 -11.58 -15.43
N LYS A 646 4.54 -10.55 -15.36
CA LYS A 646 5.45 -10.20 -16.47
C LYS A 646 6.52 -11.26 -16.76
N PHE A 647 6.81 -12.14 -15.79
CA PHE A 647 7.82 -13.19 -15.92
C PHE A 647 7.24 -14.62 -15.87
N LYS A 648 5.92 -14.80 -15.69
CA LYS A 648 5.27 -16.12 -15.74
C LYS A 648 5.08 -16.54 -17.20
N SER A 649 5.96 -17.39 -17.71
CA SER A 649 5.62 -18.23 -18.86
C SER A 649 4.40 -19.08 -18.48
N LYS A 650 3.26 -18.91 -19.17
CA LYS A 650 2.08 -19.78 -19.02
C LYS A 650 2.42 -21.17 -19.56
N VAL A 651 3.15 -21.97 -18.80
CA VAL A 651 3.36 -23.38 -19.09
C VAL A 651 2.07 -24.10 -18.69
N ASN A 652 1.16 -24.27 -19.64
CA ASN A 652 0.02 -25.15 -19.46
C ASN A 652 0.53 -26.59 -19.64
N CYS A 653 0.51 -27.40 -18.58
CA CYS A 653 0.80 -28.84 -18.60
C CYS A 653 -0.28 -29.63 -19.38
N LYS A 654 -0.62 -29.22 -20.61
CA LYS A 654 -1.63 -29.87 -21.47
C LYS A 654 -1.01 -30.78 -22.53
N THR A 655 0.29 -30.70 -22.76
CA THR A 655 0.99 -31.54 -23.74
C THR A 655 1.37 -32.88 -23.11
N LYS A 656 0.75 -33.96 -23.58
CA LYS A 656 1.07 -35.35 -23.22
C LYS A 656 2.32 -35.84 -23.98
N ASP A 657 3.40 -35.06 -23.98
CA ASP A 657 4.67 -35.57 -24.46
C ASP A 657 5.30 -36.43 -23.35
N ALA A 658 5.40 -37.73 -23.60
CA ALA A 658 5.76 -38.75 -22.61
C ALA A 658 7.18 -38.61 -22.01
N GLN A 659 7.96 -37.62 -22.45
CA GLN A 659 9.32 -37.34 -21.97
C GLN A 659 9.40 -36.15 -20.99
N ASN A 660 8.44 -35.22 -20.99
CA ASN A 660 8.53 -34.00 -20.18
C ASN A 660 7.59 -34.07 -18.97
N VAL A 661 8.15 -34.10 -17.77
CA VAL A 661 7.40 -34.14 -16.50
C VAL A 661 7.00 -32.73 -16.13
N CYS A 662 5.70 -32.48 -16.05
CA CYS A 662 5.13 -31.16 -15.74
C CYS A 662 4.37 -31.22 -14.43
N ILE A 663 4.75 -30.37 -13.48
CA ILE A 663 4.12 -30.29 -12.16
C ILE A 663 3.04 -29.20 -12.21
N PRO A 664 1.75 -29.54 -12.07
CA PRO A 664 0.68 -28.56 -12.04
C PRO A 664 0.77 -27.64 -10.81
N GLU A 665 0.53 -26.36 -11.05
CA GLU A 665 0.36 -25.34 -10.03
C GLU A 665 -1.10 -25.28 -9.59
N LEU A 666 -1.37 -25.48 -8.30
CA LEU A 666 -2.70 -25.38 -7.73
C LEU A 666 -2.99 -23.95 -7.26
N THR A 667 -4.25 -23.57 -7.38
CA THR A 667 -4.84 -22.34 -6.85
C THR A 667 -5.83 -22.69 -5.74
N THR A 668 -6.24 -21.72 -4.93
CA THR A 668 -7.24 -21.93 -3.87
C THR A 668 -8.51 -22.65 -4.35
N GLU A 669 -9.02 -22.30 -5.53
CA GLU A 669 -10.22 -22.93 -6.11
C GLU A 669 -10.00 -24.39 -6.54
N THR A 670 -8.78 -24.74 -6.97
CA THR A 670 -8.46 -26.09 -7.49
C THR A 670 -7.84 -27.00 -6.44
N PHE A 671 -7.38 -26.43 -5.32
CA PHE A 671 -6.63 -27.12 -4.29
C PHE A 671 -7.42 -28.27 -3.65
N LEU A 672 -8.59 -27.96 -3.07
CA LEU A 672 -9.41 -28.96 -2.36
C LEU A 672 -9.89 -30.08 -3.31
N ASN A 673 -10.36 -29.71 -4.50
CA ASN A 673 -10.85 -30.67 -5.50
C ASN A 673 -9.75 -31.64 -5.94
N THR A 674 -8.49 -31.20 -5.99
CA THR A 674 -7.37 -32.04 -6.41
C THR A 674 -6.86 -32.93 -5.28
N ILE A 675 -6.75 -32.38 -4.07
CA ILE A 675 -6.14 -33.09 -2.92
C ILE A 675 -7.10 -34.11 -2.32
N LEU A 676 -8.39 -33.81 -2.26
CA LEU A 676 -9.43 -34.70 -1.72
C LEU A 676 -9.87 -35.78 -2.71
N ASP A 677 -9.25 -35.90 -3.89
CA ASP A 677 -9.50 -37.02 -4.80
C ASP A 677 -9.10 -38.34 -4.13
N SER A 678 -10.10 -39.13 -3.75
CA SER A 678 -9.92 -40.44 -3.09
C SER A 678 -9.15 -41.45 -3.94
N THR A 679 -9.04 -41.25 -5.26
CA THR A 679 -8.42 -42.20 -6.19
C THR A 679 -6.93 -41.98 -6.39
N LYS A 680 -6.37 -40.90 -5.86
CA LYS A 680 -4.98 -40.50 -6.09
C LYS A 680 -4.23 -40.24 -4.79
N ASP A 681 -2.98 -40.66 -4.75
CA ASP A 681 -1.98 -40.18 -3.81
C ASP A 681 -1.48 -38.82 -4.30
N VAL A 682 -1.47 -37.81 -3.43
CA VAL A 682 -1.09 -36.45 -3.84
C VAL A 682 0.07 -35.96 -2.98
N VAL A 683 1.18 -35.61 -3.62
CA VAL A 683 2.32 -34.93 -2.99
C VAL A 683 2.22 -33.46 -3.33
N VAL A 684 2.15 -32.60 -2.31
CA VAL A 684 1.98 -31.16 -2.45
C VAL A 684 3.24 -30.47 -1.96
N MET A 685 3.89 -29.69 -2.83
CA MET A 685 4.95 -28.77 -2.42
C MET A 685 4.40 -27.36 -2.25
N TYR A 686 4.47 -26.85 -1.04
CA TYR A 686 4.21 -25.45 -0.70
C TYR A 686 5.46 -24.65 -0.96
N HIS A 687 5.35 -23.60 -1.77
CA HIS A 687 6.47 -22.74 -2.11
C HIS A 687 6.05 -21.27 -2.12
N SER A 688 7.06 -20.40 -2.22
CA SER A 688 6.90 -18.97 -2.44
C SER A 688 7.84 -18.54 -3.57
N PRO A 689 7.42 -17.61 -4.45
CA PRO A 689 8.29 -17.07 -5.50
C PRO A 689 9.48 -16.27 -4.96
N TYR A 690 9.44 -15.83 -3.70
CA TYR A 690 10.52 -15.07 -3.04
C TYR A 690 11.47 -15.96 -2.24
N CYS A 691 11.16 -17.24 -2.11
CA CYS A 691 11.91 -18.21 -1.31
C CYS A 691 13.08 -18.78 -2.12
N ALA A 692 14.31 -18.37 -1.80
CA ALA A 692 15.52 -18.87 -2.46
C ALA A 692 15.73 -20.38 -2.26
N PHE A 693 15.40 -20.92 -1.07
CA PHE A 693 15.48 -22.35 -0.78
C PHE A 693 14.52 -23.18 -1.63
N CYS A 694 13.36 -22.62 -1.97
CA CYS A 694 12.36 -23.26 -2.81
C CYS A 694 12.90 -23.49 -4.21
N SER A 695 13.67 -22.53 -4.76
CA SER A 695 14.36 -22.67 -6.05
C SER A 695 15.34 -23.85 -6.06
N ALA A 696 16.11 -24.05 -4.99
CA ALA A 696 17.04 -25.17 -4.89
C ALA A 696 16.30 -26.52 -4.80
N ILE A 697 15.21 -26.57 -4.03
CA ILE A 697 14.43 -27.80 -3.81
C ILE A 697 13.57 -28.17 -5.02
N PHE A 698 13.23 -27.23 -5.90
CA PHE A 698 12.49 -27.56 -7.13
C PHE A 698 13.18 -28.61 -7.99
N TYR A 699 14.53 -28.60 -8.09
CA TYR A 699 15.25 -29.64 -8.82
C TYR A 699 15.07 -31.01 -8.17
N VAL A 700 15.19 -31.10 -6.84
CA VAL A 700 14.98 -32.35 -6.08
C VAL A 700 13.56 -32.86 -6.27
N TYR A 701 12.57 -31.98 -6.11
CA TYR A 701 11.16 -32.32 -6.23
C TYR A 701 10.80 -32.79 -7.65
N LEU A 702 11.27 -32.08 -8.68
CA LEU A 702 11.06 -32.44 -10.09
C LEU A 702 11.75 -33.77 -10.45
N THR A 703 12.94 -34.02 -9.91
CA THR A 703 13.67 -35.27 -10.14
C THR A 703 12.94 -36.47 -9.53
N VAL A 704 12.41 -36.33 -8.31
CA VAL A 704 11.60 -37.39 -7.68
C VAL A 704 10.28 -37.60 -8.43
N ALA A 705 9.62 -36.51 -8.84
CA ALA A 705 8.45 -36.59 -9.70
C ALA A 705 8.76 -37.30 -11.03
N HIS A 706 9.96 -37.11 -11.58
CA HIS A 706 10.39 -37.81 -12.78
C HIS A 706 10.60 -39.31 -12.56
N TYR A 707 11.20 -39.73 -11.45
CA TYR A 707 11.33 -41.16 -11.16
C TYR A 707 9.98 -41.87 -11.00
N LEU A 708 8.97 -41.15 -10.51
CA LEU A 708 7.66 -41.71 -10.20
C LEU A 708 6.55 -41.33 -11.22
N HIS A 709 6.89 -40.63 -12.31
CA HIS A 709 5.92 -40.10 -13.28
C HIS A 709 5.06 -41.19 -13.96
N LYS A 710 5.49 -42.45 -13.89
CA LYS A 710 4.85 -43.59 -14.56
C LYS A 710 3.73 -44.22 -13.73
N MET A 711 3.55 -43.75 -12.49
CA MET A 711 2.46 -44.17 -11.60
C MET A 711 1.24 -43.26 -11.83
N ASP A 712 0.21 -43.79 -12.49
CA ASP A 712 -0.98 -43.00 -12.89
C ASP A 712 -1.82 -42.51 -11.68
N HIS A 713 -1.63 -43.12 -10.50
CA HIS A 713 -2.34 -42.82 -9.26
C HIS A 713 -1.58 -41.89 -8.31
N LEU A 714 -0.31 -41.56 -8.58
CA LEU A 714 0.51 -40.66 -7.76
C LEU A 714 0.66 -39.32 -8.49
N LEU A 715 0.22 -38.24 -7.86
CA LEU A 715 0.22 -36.90 -8.42
C LEU A 715 1.15 -35.98 -7.63
N PHE A 716 2.11 -35.38 -8.32
CA PHE A 716 2.92 -34.29 -7.77
C PHE A 716 2.31 -32.97 -8.16
N VAL A 717 2.07 -32.11 -7.18
CA VAL A 717 1.55 -30.76 -7.39
C VAL A 717 2.36 -29.76 -6.59
N ARG A 718 2.22 -28.48 -6.91
CA ARG A 718 2.79 -27.39 -6.10
C ARG A 718 1.77 -26.27 -5.91
N VAL A 719 1.89 -25.55 -4.82
CA VAL A 719 1.03 -24.40 -4.50
C VAL A 719 1.88 -23.24 -4.00
N ASP A 720 1.62 -22.06 -4.54
CA ASP A 720 2.20 -20.80 -4.09
C ASP A 720 1.44 -20.30 -2.86
N GLY A 721 2.00 -20.51 -1.67
CA GLY A 721 1.37 -20.17 -0.40
C GLY A 721 1.35 -18.66 -0.10
N ASP A 722 2.17 -17.85 -0.79
CA ASP A 722 2.15 -16.40 -0.64
C ASP A 722 1.04 -15.73 -1.45
N ASN A 723 0.55 -16.39 -2.51
CA ASN A 723 -0.44 -15.84 -3.44
C ASN A 723 -1.81 -16.54 -3.40
N ASN A 724 -1.96 -17.60 -2.61
CA ASN A 724 -3.19 -18.36 -2.44
C ASN A 724 -3.46 -18.56 -0.95
N ASP A 725 -4.64 -18.18 -0.49
CA ASP A 725 -5.08 -18.48 0.86
C ASP A 725 -5.79 -19.83 0.83
N LEU A 726 -5.36 -20.77 1.65
CA LEU A 726 -6.01 -22.07 1.80
C LEU A 726 -6.77 -22.11 3.13
N PRO A 727 -7.68 -23.08 3.34
CA PRO A 727 -8.22 -23.36 4.67
C PRO A 727 -7.07 -23.57 5.66
N TRP A 728 -7.27 -23.13 6.91
CA TRP A 728 -6.21 -23.07 7.92
C TRP A 728 -5.57 -24.45 8.18
N GLU A 729 -6.34 -25.53 8.02
CA GLU A 729 -5.94 -26.92 8.15
C GLU A 729 -4.83 -27.31 7.15
N TYR A 730 -4.78 -26.63 6.01
CA TYR A 730 -3.85 -26.91 4.91
C TYR A 730 -2.81 -25.80 4.71
N ASN A 731 -2.80 -24.77 5.56
CA ASN A 731 -1.80 -23.71 5.48
C ASN A 731 -0.48 -24.14 6.13
N MET A 732 0.63 -23.69 5.53
CA MET A 732 1.98 -23.96 6.03
C MET A 732 2.66 -22.66 6.42
N ASN A 733 3.26 -22.63 7.61
CA ASN A 733 3.97 -21.45 8.13
C ASN A 733 5.42 -21.33 7.64
N ARG A 734 5.94 -22.35 6.93
CA ARG A 734 7.32 -22.41 6.44
C ARG A 734 7.35 -22.79 4.97
N PHE A 735 8.23 -22.15 4.21
CA PHE A 735 8.52 -22.50 2.82
C PHE A 735 9.99 -22.92 2.65
N PRO A 736 10.27 -23.99 1.87
CA PRO A 736 9.30 -24.92 1.31
C PRO A 736 8.80 -25.93 2.36
N SER A 737 7.58 -26.41 2.18
CA SER A 737 7.00 -27.53 2.94
C SER A 737 6.44 -28.57 1.97
N ILE A 738 6.53 -29.85 2.31
CA ILE A 738 6.01 -30.94 1.47
C ILE A 738 5.02 -31.76 2.30
N LEU A 739 3.81 -31.94 1.78
CA LEU A 739 2.78 -32.77 2.37
C LEU A 739 2.44 -33.94 1.46
N PHE A 740 2.07 -35.06 2.07
CA PHE A 740 1.59 -36.25 1.38
C PHE A 740 0.15 -36.58 1.81
N PHE A 741 -0.73 -36.73 0.83
CA PHE A 741 -2.14 -37.09 1.02
C PHE A 741 -2.41 -38.48 0.43
N PRO A 742 -2.45 -39.54 1.26
CA PRO A 742 -2.66 -40.89 0.77
C PRO A 742 -4.03 -41.06 0.12
N ALA A 743 -4.10 -41.87 -0.92
CA ALA A 743 -5.36 -42.32 -1.50
C ALA A 743 -6.18 -43.04 -0.42
N LYS A 744 -7.50 -42.83 -0.42
CA LYS A 744 -8.46 -43.45 0.52
C LYS A 744 -8.31 -43.07 2.02
N ARG A 745 -7.22 -42.43 2.44
CA ARG A 745 -6.95 -42.03 3.85
C ARG A 745 -6.52 -40.56 3.95
N LYS A 746 -7.31 -39.64 3.39
CA LYS A 746 -6.92 -38.22 3.27
C LYS A 746 -6.72 -37.50 4.61
N GLU A 747 -7.39 -37.98 5.65
CA GLU A 747 -7.23 -37.52 7.03
C GLU A 747 -5.85 -37.86 7.62
N ASP A 748 -5.22 -38.96 7.17
CA ASP A 748 -3.88 -39.38 7.59
C ASP A 748 -2.77 -38.67 6.78
N SER A 749 -3.00 -37.41 6.41
CA SER A 749 -2.00 -36.64 5.67
C SER A 749 -0.74 -36.42 6.53
N THR A 750 0.43 -36.52 5.92
CA THR A 750 1.71 -36.41 6.64
C THR A 750 2.55 -35.27 6.09
N VAL A 751 3.19 -34.55 7.02
CA VAL A 751 4.12 -33.46 6.70
C VAL A 751 5.53 -34.01 6.66
N TYR A 752 6.32 -33.61 5.67
CA TYR A 752 7.74 -33.94 5.60
C TYR A 752 8.47 -33.37 6.83
N PRO A 753 9.25 -34.18 7.58
CA PRO A 753 9.91 -33.73 8.81
C PRO A 753 10.88 -32.58 8.57
N PHE A 754 10.68 -31.45 9.27
CA PHE A 754 11.54 -30.27 9.15
C PHE A 754 12.98 -30.47 9.64
N SER A 755 13.24 -31.54 10.41
CA SER A 755 14.58 -31.90 10.89
C SER A 755 15.44 -32.56 9.81
N LEU A 756 14.83 -33.11 8.76
CA LEU A 756 15.54 -33.81 7.70
C LEU A 756 15.82 -32.87 6.52
N PRO A 757 17.02 -32.93 5.91
CA PRO A 757 17.31 -32.16 4.71
C PRO A 757 16.55 -32.75 3.51
N ILE A 758 15.90 -31.88 2.73
CA ILE A 758 15.17 -32.26 1.52
C ILE A 758 16.17 -32.62 0.41
N THR A 759 16.55 -33.89 0.38
CA THR A 759 17.40 -34.51 -0.64
C THR A 759 16.59 -35.54 -1.44
N ILE A 760 17.09 -35.94 -2.61
CA ILE A 760 16.42 -36.96 -3.44
C ILE A 760 16.16 -38.26 -2.64
N PRO A 761 17.14 -38.83 -1.90
CA PRO A 761 16.91 -40.06 -1.13
C PRO A 761 15.90 -39.86 0.01
N ASN A 762 15.99 -38.75 0.74
CA ASN A 762 15.08 -38.52 1.88
C ASN A 762 13.64 -38.28 1.42
N LEU A 763 13.45 -37.56 0.32
CA LEU A 763 12.12 -37.32 -0.24
C LEU A 763 11.51 -38.61 -0.81
N ILE A 764 12.31 -39.44 -1.47
CA ILE A 764 11.87 -40.78 -1.92
C ILE A 764 11.45 -41.63 -0.72
N ASN A 765 12.28 -41.71 0.33
CA ASN A 765 11.97 -42.50 1.52
C ASN A 765 10.70 -42.01 2.22
N PHE A 766 10.49 -40.68 2.27
CA PHE A 766 9.26 -40.11 2.81
C PHE A 766 8.03 -40.53 1.99
N ILE A 767 8.09 -40.48 0.66
CA ILE A 767 6.97 -40.90 -0.19
C ILE A 767 6.71 -42.41 -0.02
N LEU A 768 7.76 -43.23 -0.07
CA LEU A 768 7.65 -44.68 0.10
C LEU A 768 7.05 -45.07 1.47
N ALA A 769 7.41 -44.36 2.54
CA ALA A 769 6.88 -44.60 3.88
C ALA A 769 5.36 -44.35 3.99
N ASN A 770 4.81 -43.48 3.14
CA ASN A 770 3.39 -43.12 3.16
C ASN A 770 2.55 -43.82 2.09
N LEU A 771 3.18 -44.50 1.12
CA LEU A 771 2.49 -45.28 0.11
C LEU A 771 1.96 -46.61 0.68
N ASP A 772 0.77 -47.01 0.22
CA ASP A 772 0.23 -48.34 0.48
C ASP A 772 1.15 -49.44 -0.12
N GLY A 773 1.18 -50.62 0.50
CA GLY A 773 2.14 -51.68 0.15
C GLY A 773 2.21 -52.07 -1.33
N ASP A 774 1.08 -52.05 -2.05
CA ASP A 774 1.05 -52.36 -3.49
C ASP A 774 1.74 -51.27 -4.32
N SER A 775 1.44 -50.01 -4.00
CA SER A 775 2.01 -48.82 -4.64
C SER A 775 3.47 -48.59 -4.25
N HIS A 776 3.86 -48.99 -3.04
CA HIS A 776 5.23 -48.98 -2.56
C HIS A 776 6.13 -49.86 -3.45
N ILE A 777 5.69 -51.08 -3.79
CA ILE A 777 6.46 -51.95 -4.69
C ILE A 777 6.54 -51.35 -6.09
N GLU A 778 5.45 -50.78 -6.63
CA GLU A 778 5.49 -50.14 -7.95
C GLU A 778 6.49 -48.98 -7.99
N ALA A 779 6.49 -48.15 -6.93
CA ALA A 779 7.43 -47.05 -6.77
C ALA A 779 8.89 -47.55 -6.72
N LEU A 780 9.18 -48.59 -5.93
CA LEU A 780 10.51 -49.19 -5.87
C LEU A 780 10.97 -49.74 -7.22
N VAL A 781 10.10 -50.42 -7.98
CA VAL A 781 10.43 -50.89 -9.33
C VAL A 781 10.80 -49.73 -10.26
N ASN A 782 10.06 -48.61 -10.21
CA ASN A 782 10.36 -47.42 -11.01
C ASN A 782 11.67 -46.74 -10.59
N ILE A 783 11.97 -46.69 -9.29
CA ILE A 783 13.22 -46.17 -8.71
C ILE A 783 14.41 -47.04 -9.13
N CYS A 784 14.31 -48.37 -8.97
CA CYS A 784 15.35 -49.31 -9.38
C CYS A 784 15.61 -49.26 -10.89
N GLN A 785 14.57 -49.09 -11.72
CA GLN A 785 14.76 -48.90 -13.18
C GLN A 785 15.58 -47.64 -13.48
N SER A 786 15.32 -46.56 -12.75
CA SER A 786 15.93 -45.26 -13.04
C SER A 786 17.37 -45.13 -12.49
N GLY A 787 17.83 -46.10 -11.68
CA GLY A 787 19.13 -46.03 -10.98
C GLY A 787 19.18 -44.92 -9.92
N ALA A 788 18.03 -44.50 -9.40
CA ALA A 788 17.93 -43.39 -8.47
C ALA A 788 18.59 -43.74 -7.11
N ALA A 789 19.28 -42.77 -6.52
CA ALA A 789 19.99 -42.85 -5.22
C ALA A 789 21.32 -43.65 -5.19
N GLY A 790 21.92 -43.96 -6.33
CA GLY A 790 23.26 -44.58 -6.38
C GLY A 790 23.33 -45.99 -5.80
N VAL A 791 22.18 -46.66 -5.69
CA VAL A 791 22.05 -48.00 -5.13
C VAL A 791 22.44 -49.03 -6.19
N ILE A 792 23.21 -50.05 -5.80
CA ILE A 792 23.59 -51.18 -6.64
C ILE A 792 22.30 -51.90 -7.13
N PRO A 793 22.14 -52.16 -8.44
CA PRO A 793 20.91 -52.74 -8.99
C PRO A 793 20.43 -54.00 -8.26
N ASP A 794 21.34 -54.93 -7.97
CA ASP A 794 21.05 -56.17 -7.26
C ASP A 794 20.48 -55.94 -5.85
N ALA A 795 21.04 -54.98 -5.12
CA ALA A 795 20.57 -54.63 -3.78
C ALA A 795 19.16 -53.99 -3.82
N CYS A 796 18.87 -53.20 -4.85
CA CYS A 796 17.57 -52.59 -5.06
C CYS A 796 16.49 -53.65 -5.35
N ILE A 797 16.79 -54.60 -6.24
CA ILE A 797 15.89 -55.71 -6.59
C ILE A 797 15.68 -56.63 -5.39
N ALA A 798 16.75 -56.99 -4.67
CA ALA A 798 16.67 -57.82 -3.48
C ALA A 798 15.75 -57.19 -2.41
N ARG A 799 15.91 -55.89 -2.13
CA ARG A 799 15.05 -55.17 -1.18
C ARG A 799 13.57 -55.19 -1.61
N THR A 800 13.32 -54.97 -2.90
CA THR A 800 11.95 -55.01 -3.46
C THR A 800 11.34 -56.41 -3.32
N ARG A 801 12.13 -57.46 -3.57
CA ARG A 801 11.70 -58.86 -3.40
C ARG A 801 11.37 -59.21 -1.96
N TRP A 802 12.18 -58.73 -1.00
CA TRP A 802 11.92 -58.89 0.42
C TRP A 802 10.60 -58.24 0.83
N LEU A 803 10.32 -57.03 0.35
CA LEU A 803 9.04 -56.35 0.59
C LEU A 803 7.86 -57.15 0.02
N CYS A 804 8.00 -57.74 -1.17
CA CYS A 804 6.95 -58.62 -1.71
C CYS A 804 6.67 -59.83 -0.80
N LEU A 805 7.72 -60.45 -0.22
CA LEU A 805 7.55 -61.59 0.69
C LEU A 805 6.85 -61.19 1.98
N ASP A 806 7.19 -60.02 2.55
CA ASP A 806 6.55 -59.49 3.75
C ASP A 806 5.06 -59.22 3.51
N ILE A 807 4.72 -58.58 2.38
CA ILE A 807 3.32 -58.35 1.99
C ILE A 807 2.57 -59.68 1.77
N ILE A 808 3.20 -60.68 1.13
CA ILE A 808 2.60 -62.01 0.98
C ILE A 808 2.34 -62.64 2.36
N GLN A 809 3.30 -62.55 3.28
CA GLN A 809 3.16 -63.08 4.63
C GLN A 809 2.00 -62.39 5.37
N GLN A 810 1.88 -61.08 5.27
CA GLN A 810 0.81 -60.31 5.88
C GLN A 810 -0.57 -60.64 5.27
N LEU A 811 -0.68 -60.69 3.94
CA LEU A 811 -1.91 -61.08 3.25
C LEU A 811 -2.36 -62.50 3.61
N LEU A 812 -1.43 -63.44 3.78
CA LEU A 812 -1.74 -64.80 4.25
C LEU A 812 -2.23 -64.82 5.70
N ARG A 813 -1.64 -63.99 6.58
CA ARG A 813 -2.12 -63.83 7.97
C ARG A 813 -3.54 -63.26 7.98
N ASP A 814 -3.80 -62.23 7.18
CA ASP A 814 -5.11 -61.60 7.07
C ASP A 814 -6.15 -62.55 6.47
N TYR A 815 -5.77 -63.35 5.47
CA TYR A 815 -6.61 -64.41 4.94
C TYR A 815 -6.98 -65.45 6.00
N ARG A 816 -6.01 -65.91 6.81
CA ARG A 816 -6.24 -66.86 7.92
C ARG A 816 -7.13 -66.25 9.01
N LYS A 817 -6.92 -64.99 9.39
CA LYS A 817 -7.80 -64.26 10.33
C LYS A 817 -9.22 -64.17 9.77
N LEU A 818 -9.36 -63.81 8.50
CA LEU A 818 -10.65 -63.69 7.84
C LEU A 818 -11.40 -65.02 7.85
N ILE A 819 -10.72 -66.15 7.65
CA ILE A 819 -11.30 -67.49 7.75
C ILE A 819 -11.78 -67.82 9.17
N ARG A 820 -11.00 -67.46 10.19
CA ARG A 820 -11.36 -67.73 11.60
C ARG A 820 -12.59 -66.95 12.06
N HIS A 821 -12.82 -65.76 11.50
CA HIS A 821 -13.94 -64.89 11.86
C HIS A 821 -15.15 -65.02 10.89
N ILE A 822 -15.19 -66.05 10.04
CA ILE A 822 -16.29 -66.28 9.08
C ILE A 822 -17.66 -66.41 9.78
N SER A 823 -17.69 -66.91 11.01
CA SER A 823 -18.92 -67.08 11.79
C SER A 823 -19.51 -65.76 12.30
N LEU A 824 -18.71 -64.70 12.43
CA LEU A 824 -19.09 -63.39 13.02
C LEU A 824 -19.32 -62.28 11.99
N LEU A 825 -18.87 -62.46 10.74
CA LEU A 825 -18.94 -61.46 9.66
C LEU A 825 -19.96 -61.88 8.59
N GLY A 826 -20.77 -60.94 8.09
CA GLY A 826 -21.78 -61.22 7.07
C GLY A 826 -21.20 -61.88 5.79
N ARG A 827 -21.86 -62.94 5.28
CA ARG A 827 -21.39 -63.81 4.18
C ARG A 827 -20.92 -63.06 2.92
N ILE A 828 -21.56 -61.94 2.58
CA ILE A 828 -21.24 -61.14 1.38
C ILE A 828 -19.96 -60.32 1.58
N SER A 829 -19.79 -59.67 2.75
CA SER A 829 -18.59 -58.89 3.10
C SER A 829 -17.33 -59.77 3.16
N VAL A 830 -17.47 -60.98 3.73
CA VAL A 830 -16.40 -61.99 3.78
C VAL A 830 -15.99 -62.42 2.37
N ARG A 831 -16.96 -62.68 1.47
CA ARG A 831 -16.69 -63.11 0.09
C ARG A 831 -15.91 -62.04 -0.69
N ASN A 832 -16.28 -60.77 -0.53
CA ASN A 832 -15.60 -59.65 -1.20
C ASN A 832 -14.19 -59.42 -0.66
N LYS A 833 -14.01 -59.36 0.67
CA LYS A 833 -12.68 -59.23 1.28
C LYS A 833 -11.76 -60.39 0.92
N LYS A 834 -12.27 -61.63 0.93
CA LYS A 834 -11.54 -62.83 0.49
C LYS A 834 -11.06 -62.68 -0.96
N LYS A 835 -11.93 -62.22 -1.86
CA LYS A 835 -11.60 -62.06 -3.29
C LYS A 835 -10.53 -60.98 -3.50
N ILE A 836 -10.61 -59.86 -2.77
CA ILE A 836 -9.59 -58.80 -2.81
C ILE A 836 -8.24 -59.34 -2.34
N ILE A 837 -8.18 -60.01 -1.19
CA ILE A 837 -6.93 -60.57 -0.65
C ILE A 837 -6.29 -61.55 -1.65
N LEU A 838 -7.09 -62.45 -2.26
CA LEU A 838 -6.59 -63.39 -3.26
C LEU A 838 -6.07 -62.71 -4.52
N LEU A 839 -6.75 -61.65 -4.99
CA LEU A 839 -6.29 -60.85 -6.13
C LEU A 839 -4.97 -60.13 -5.83
N LYS A 840 -4.84 -59.53 -4.64
CA LYS A 840 -3.57 -58.92 -4.17
C LYS A 840 -2.45 -59.95 -4.12
N LEU A 841 -2.71 -61.11 -3.51
CA LEU A 841 -1.72 -62.15 -3.31
C LEU A 841 -1.24 -62.73 -4.65
N ALA A 842 -2.15 -62.98 -5.59
CA ALA A 842 -1.80 -63.40 -6.95
C ALA A 842 -0.95 -62.36 -7.68
N HIS A 843 -1.31 -61.07 -7.54
CA HIS A 843 -0.56 -59.97 -8.16
C HIS A 843 0.87 -59.84 -7.60
N ILE A 844 1.02 -59.77 -6.28
CA ILE A 844 2.34 -59.60 -5.63
C ILE A 844 3.23 -60.82 -5.85
N LYS A 845 2.68 -62.05 -5.82
CA LYS A 845 3.41 -63.28 -6.16
C LYS A 845 4.00 -63.20 -7.56
N ASP A 846 3.18 -62.78 -8.54
CA ASP A 846 3.62 -62.66 -9.92
C ASP A 846 4.74 -61.62 -10.09
N ILE A 847 4.66 -60.49 -9.38
CA ILE A 847 5.72 -59.46 -9.38
C ILE A 847 7.00 -60.05 -8.76
N HIS A 848 6.91 -60.73 -7.61
CA HIS A 848 8.05 -61.34 -6.94
C HIS A 848 8.78 -62.35 -7.83
N LEU A 849 8.04 -63.18 -8.57
CA LEU A 849 8.62 -64.15 -9.51
C LEU A 849 9.36 -63.47 -10.68
N ILE A 850 8.78 -62.39 -11.24
CA ILE A 850 9.45 -61.64 -12.30
C ILE A 850 10.75 -61.03 -11.78
N LEU A 851 10.70 -60.39 -10.60
CA LEU A 851 11.89 -59.83 -9.95
C LEU A 851 12.93 -60.90 -9.55
N GLY A 852 12.51 -62.14 -9.36
CA GLY A 852 13.42 -63.25 -9.09
C GLY A 852 14.29 -63.64 -10.28
N SER A 853 13.84 -63.33 -11.49
CA SER A 853 14.54 -63.60 -12.75
C SER A 853 15.24 -62.38 -13.35
N THR A 854 15.22 -61.22 -12.67
CA THR A 854 15.81 -59.96 -13.16
C THR A 854 17.16 -59.70 -12.51
N ILE A 855 18.16 -59.36 -13.32
CA ILE A 855 19.50 -58.95 -12.86
C ILE A 855 19.58 -57.42 -12.81
N ASP A 856 19.23 -56.73 -13.91
CA ASP A 856 19.14 -55.28 -13.94
C ASP A 856 17.85 -54.80 -14.64
N LEU A 857 17.03 -54.05 -13.92
CA LEU A 857 15.78 -53.47 -14.43
C LEU A 857 16.04 -52.35 -15.46
N LYS A 858 17.23 -51.75 -15.46
CA LYS A 858 17.62 -50.71 -16.42
C LYS A 858 17.83 -51.30 -17.82
N GLU A 859 18.50 -52.43 -17.91
CA GLU A 859 18.79 -53.12 -19.17
C GLU A 859 17.59 -53.96 -19.65
N GLU A 860 16.89 -54.65 -18.74
CA GLU A 860 15.78 -55.55 -19.08
C GLU A 860 14.41 -54.84 -19.21
N GLN A 861 14.34 -53.83 -20.09
CA GLN A 861 13.15 -52.97 -20.24
C GLN A 861 11.86 -53.74 -20.57
N HIS A 862 11.95 -54.91 -21.20
CA HIS A 862 10.80 -55.76 -21.52
C HIS A 862 10.09 -56.28 -20.26
N LYS A 863 10.85 -56.68 -19.23
CA LYS A 863 10.29 -57.13 -17.93
C LYS A 863 9.64 -55.98 -17.18
N VAL A 864 10.22 -54.78 -17.23
CA VAL A 864 9.60 -53.58 -16.63
C VAL A 864 8.28 -53.23 -17.32
N LYS A 865 8.21 -53.30 -18.66
CA LYS A 865 6.95 -53.11 -19.41
C LYS A 865 5.91 -54.17 -19.02
N LEU A 866 6.32 -55.41 -18.80
CA LEU A 866 5.43 -56.49 -18.34
C LEU A 866 4.90 -56.21 -16.93
N ILE A 867 5.77 -55.81 -16.00
CA ILE A 867 5.38 -55.43 -14.62
C ILE A 867 4.33 -54.30 -14.66
N ARG A 868 4.57 -53.24 -15.45
CA ARG A 868 3.61 -52.15 -15.62
C ARG A 868 2.27 -52.61 -16.17
N LYS A 869 2.27 -53.49 -17.17
CA LYS A 869 1.03 -54.05 -17.73
C LYS A 869 0.25 -54.83 -16.66
N LYS A 870 0.95 -55.57 -15.79
CA LYS A 870 0.33 -56.27 -14.66
C LYS A 870 -0.25 -55.32 -13.63
N TYR A 871 0.46 -54.25 -13.24
CA TYR A 871 -0.06 -53.21 -12.33
C TYR A 871 -1.32 -52.53 -12.89
N ARG A 872 -1.29 -52.09 -14.15
CA ARG A 872 -2.48 -51.50 -14.81
C ARG A 872 -3.69 -52.43 -14.81
N LYS A 873 -3.47 -53.73 -15.09
CA LYS A 873 -4.54 -54.73 -15.04
C LYS A 873 -5.05 -54.93 -13.62
N TYR A 874 -4.15 -54.97 -12.63
CA TYR A 874 -4.48 -55.11 -11.22
C TYR A 874 -5.34 -53.94 -10.71
N TYR A 875 -4.91 -52.69 -10.92
CA TYR A 875 -5.68 -51.52 -10.51
C TYR A 875 -7.03 -51.44 -11.23
N LYS A 876 -7.10 -51.80 -12.53
CA LYS A 876 -8.39 -51.86 -13.26
C LYS A 876 -9.35 -52.87 -12.62
N ASN A 877 -8.86 -54.05 -12.27
CA ASN A 877 -9.66 -55.10 -11.62
C ASN A 877 -10.09 -54.71 -10.21
N ILE A 878 -9.22 -54.10 -9.41
CA ILE A 878 -9.59 -53.62 -8.07
C ILE A 878 -10.65 -52.53 -8.16
N ARG A 879 -10.49 -51.58 -9.09
CA ARG A 879 -11.44 -50.48 -9.27
C ARG A 879 -12.82 -50.97 -9.68
N SER A 880 -12.92 -51.99 -10.54
CA SER A 880 -14.21 -52.61 -10.87
C SER A 880 -14.85 -53.29 -9.66
N PHE A 881 -14.08 -54.00 -8.84
CA PHE A 881 -14.61 -54.62 -7.62
C PHE A 881 -15.06 -53.61 -6.56
N GLU A 882 -14.36 -52.48 -6.43
CA GLU A 882 -14.74 -51.40 -5.52
C GLU A 882 -16.04 -50.69 -5.98
N LEU A 883 -16.21 -50.48 -7.30
CA LEU A 883 -17.47 -49.98 -7.86
C LEU A 883 -18.64 -50.95 -7.62
N ASP A 884 -18.45 -52.25 -7.87
CA ASP A 884 -19.48 -53.28 -7.61
C ASP A 884 -19.85 -53.35 -6.12
N SER A 885 -18.88 -53.13 -5.22
CA SER A 885 -19.14 -53.09 -3.78
C SER A 885 -19.88 -51.83 -3.33
N LYS A 886 -19.61 -50.66 -3.94
CA LYS A 886 -20.32 -49.41 -3.67
C LYS A 886 -21.76 -49.47 -4.16
N ILE A 887 -22.01 -49.98 -5.37
CA ILE A 887 -23.35 -50.16 -5.95
C ILE A 887 -24.21 -51.07 -5.06
N ASN A 888 -23.63 -52.16 -4.55
CA ASN A 888 -24.33 -53.05 -3.61
C ASN A 888 -24.59 -52.41 -2.24
N SER A 889 -23.69 -51.54 -1.75
CA SER A 889 -23.89 -50.80 -0.49
C SER A 889 -24.92 -49.68 -0.61
N THR A 890 -24.96 -48.95 -1.73
CA THR A 890 -25.97 -47.93 -2.01
C THR A 890 -27.35 -48.54 -2.22
N ASN A 891 -27.45 -49.72 -2.85
CA ASN A 891 -28.72 -50.45 -2.93
C ASN A 891 -29.20 -50.91 -1.53
N SER A 892 -28.31 -51.35 -0.64
CA SER A 892 -28.68 -51.67 0.75
C SER A 892 -29.02 -50.45 1.62
N GLN A 893 -28.41 -49.29 1.37
CA GLN A 893 -28.74 -48.04 2.06
C GLN A 893 -30.07 -47.45 1.56
N VAL A 894 -30.36 -47.59 0.26
CA VAL A 894 -31.66 -47.22 -0.32
C VAL A 894 -32.76 -48.16 0.19
N GLU A 895 -32.53 -49.47 0.29
CA GLU A 895 -33.48 -50.41 0.91
C GLU A 895 -33.70 -50.16 2.41
N ASN A 896 -32.67 -49.77 3.17
CA ASN A 896 -32.81 -49.39 4.58
C ASN A 896 -33.52 -48.02 4.77
N LEU A 897 -33.33 -47.06 3.86
CA LEU A 897 -34.09 -45.80 3.85
C LEU A 897 -35.58 -46.02 3.50
N PHE A 898 -35.89 -47.00 2.64
CA PHE A 898 -37.27 -47.43 2.37
C PHE A 898 -37.89 -48.26 3.52
N GLN A 899 -37.09 -48.93 4.36
CA GLN A 899 -37.59 -49.58 5.58
C GLN A 899 -37.79 -48.59 6.74
N GLU A 900 -36.93 -47.56 6.89
CA GLU A 900 -37.11 -46.52 7.89
C GLU A 900 -38.30 -45.59 7.57
N GLN A 901 -38.58 -45.28 6.30
CA GLN A 901 -39.82 -44.58 5.91
C GLN A 901 -41.09 -45.40 6.19
N ASN A 902 -41.06 -46.72 5.98
CA ASN A 902 -42.20 -47.59 6.27
C ASN A 902 -42.43 -47.83 7.78
N VAL A 903 -41.41 -47.67 8.63
CA VAL A 903 -41.56 -47.71 10.10
C VAL A 903 -42.04 -46.36 10.63
N PHE A 904 -41.63 -45.25 10.02
CA PHE A 904 -42.10 -43.91 10.38
C PHE A 904 -43.58 -43.68 9.97
N GLU A 905 -44.01 -44.15 8.80
CA GLU A 905 -45.43 -44.09 8.38
C GLU A 905 -46.35 -45.01 9.19
N LYS A 906 -45.82 -46.12 9.74
CA LYS A 906 -46.59 -47.06 10.56
C LYS A 906 -46.76 -46.58 12.01
N ASN A 907 -45.85 -45.75 12.52
CA ASN A 907 -45.97 -45.12 13.83
C ASN A 907 -46.87 -43.86 13.81
N ILE A 908 -46.90 -43.11 12.71
CA ILE A 908 -47.78 -41.92 12.57
C ILE A 908 -49.27 -42.31 12.42
N LYS A 909 -49.59 -43.52 11.94
CA LYS A 909 -50.97 -44.04 11.87
C LYS A 909 -51.53 -44.59 13.20
N ASN A 910 -50.72 -44.68 14.25
CA ASN A 910 -51.15 -45.15 15.58
C ASN A 910 -51.21 -44.03 16.63
N GLU A 911 -50.83 -42.79 16.29
CA GLU A 911 -50.93 -41.59 17.15
C GLU A 911 -51.81 -40.46 16.56
N LEU A 912 -52.50 -40.72 15.45
CA LEU A 912 -53.63 -39.95 14.90
C LEU A 912 -54.83 -40.89 14.77
#